data_AF-A0A1A8UPS9-F1
#
_entry.id   AF-A0A1A8UPS9-F1
#
_cell.length_a   1.000
_cell.length_b   1.000
_cell.length_c   1.000
_cell.angle_alpha   90.00
_cell.angle_beta   90.00
_cell.angle_gamma   90.00
#
_symmetry.space_group_name_H-M   'P 1'
#
loop_
_entity.id
_entity.type
_entity.pdbx_description
1 polymer ?
#
loop_
_entity_poly.entity_id
_entity_poly.type
_entity_poly.pdbx_seq_one_letter_code
_entity_poly.pdbx_strand_id
1 'polypeptide(L)'
;MAVSAPVGLSSPAFCRRAVPPYPSVALSAEAAPFTPLLADRSHLEGLSDAEEQFSRCAAKLRALRTDSNQLREELNQLFDQLLSENYNRTFDPVVNIRSEDVCVLLKHVCTLVPLSQEHLVAKFCQLVHHLLNQLKLILDEHTLDVLVKYTSVALKECSTWTHSDVLLAISTVVYGNGFQCHQFVSNLLCEDGVLLQYSSPCQPNIELRRVALTCMANICLRIPGQQPLDDRYRSACFGVFLKTLHSPKPPDTDDLFYCMVIQAALKGLQCCLSAGKWTFGGGDMLGSLLAALKRVMFQGTPGISVEWPAVLYPAPLSQYEGVPVKKTAEPQKPSETPKDSNVAGKAAGKKKRKSKGKGKKSKAEDGVDDGEEKEEAAAHQKGGEGGRDERETSSKLSASFLYPSWKLNSSDSEYSDAEGNAQTKLRLYHGRVRQAALHCMLAVVKAVEKRTLYGYWSSFIPDSPTGGPPPLTLLTIILKDPLPKVRLCALQVLSAILDSSRQFLAVAEDTTSPRTSYTPFSLTLATAIRELHRSLSLALVAETSPQTLTQVIKCLAFLVSNAPYHRLRPGLLGQLWKQIRPYVRHRDATVRVSVLTLYGALVTTQAPLPEVQLLLQQPEESGCSVPGSFTPQDSSLSWRQRSGTASPARAPAASSQQSSCTQSPRLPQTPGEGESSPPWLLQLCVLLVTQPRENQSDSEGAGGGSALEPPPVRLAALQVLSYLVRGYFSLTQSSMGDIGQVSARCLGETDSSIQLHGAKLLEEFGTGVILQYRAESNIPESSRIPVYQVVQFWSEVLSGPLNRALQNEQDPVLQASACDTLASILPQAFAQLPDKTQLMCITMLLGLTYVENYLVKMAAVRALGVYVLFPCLREDVMFVADTANIILAAIEDRSRNVRSKAAWSLANLTDTLIVNMQSVGVDFQEELSDMLLLKMLQAATQASTDKDKVKSNAVRVLGNLLHFLRDSQMTRSAFQRPLEDAVRALIRTVLSDATMKVRWNACYALGNAFRNPTLPLDSAPWSHDAFSALCHVVTSCENFKVRIKSAAALAVPARRDCYGDAKRFGCIWHSLAMALENSEDTNDFLEYRYSASLRHTLSQALLHLLSVSELQDMPVLSTSLAGEEGRGIKVHLLKYLKESEGGGEKDEEAEGERNSSGTGCPPQQRIAGVQQTLVRLKELKPGGEGVSEERGKEMVILFLEDLLKMCEEF
;
A
#
# COMPACT_ATOMS: atom_id res chain seq x y z
N MET A 1 56.70 -66.20 -28.59
CA MET A 1 55.80 -66.10 -29.76
C MET A 1 55.66 -64.60 -30.02
N ALA A 2 56.32 -63.95 -31.00
CA ALA A 2 56.61 -64.32 -32.41
C ALA A 2 55.31 -64.39 -33.22
N VAL A 3 55.08 -63.71 -34.37
CA VAL A 3 55.89 -62.96 -35.38
C VAL A 3 54.96 -61.88 -36.04
N SER A 4 55.27 -60.71 -36.61
CA SER A 4 56.49 -59.91 -37.00
C SER A 4 56.19 -58.37 -37.07
N ALA A 5 57.23 -57.56 -37.30
CA ALA A 5 57.23 -56.28 -38.06
C ALA A 5 58.33 -56.42 -39.19
N PRO A 6 58.60 -55.50 -40.18
CA PRO A 6 58.89 -54.05 -39.99
C PRO A 6 58.68 -53.08 -41.22
N VAL A 7 59.16 -51.82 -41.10
CA VAL A 7 59.47 -50.79 -42.16
C VAL A 7 58.31 -50.26 -43.03
N GLY A 8 58.15 -48.96 -43.36
CA GLY A 8 58.81 -47.72 -42.90
C GLY A 8 59.36 -46.81 -44.03
N LEU A 9 58.83 -45.59 -44.21
CA LEU A 9 59.44 -44.45 -44.94
C LEU A 9 58.66 -43.13 -44.68
N SER A 10 59.15 -41.96 -45.14
CA SER A 10 58.93 -40.68 -44.45
C SER A 10 58.59 -39.43 -45.30
N SER A 11 57.73 -38.55 -44.75
CA SER A 11 57.61 -37.10 -45.05
C SER A 11 57.08 -36.68 -46.45
N PRO A 12 56.66 -35.41 -46.68
CA PRO A 12 56.77 -34.21 -45.83
C PRO A 12 55.44 -33.55 -45.43
N ALA A 13 55.53 -32.49 -44.62
CA ALA A 13 54.40 -31.68 -44.15
C ALA A 13 54.00 -30.56 -45.14
N PHE A 14 52.74 -30.11 -45.07
CA PHE A 14 52.28 -28.83 -45.61
C PHE A 14 51.33 -28.14 -44.63
N CYS A 15 51.67 -26.92 -44.21
CA CYS A 15 50.81 -26.12 -43.33
C CYS A 15 49.59 -25.60 -44.09
N ARG A 16 48.39 -25.73 -43.52
CA ARG A 16 47.24 -24.88 -43.84
C ARG A 16 47.01 -23.91 -42.68
N ARG A 17 46.90 -22.61 -42.97
CA ARG A 17 46.46 -21.60 -42.00
C ARG A 17 45.06 -21.97 -41.50
N ALA A 18 44.89 -22.14 -40.20
CA ALA A 18 43.57 -22.12 -39.59
C ALA A 18 43.04 -20.68 -39.61
N VAL A 19 41.80 -20.49 -40.07
CA VAL A 19 41.04 -19.27 -39.80
C VAL A 19 40.59 -19.33 -38.34
N PRO A 20 40.75 -18.26 -37.53
CA PRO A 20 40.34 -18.30 -36.14
C PRO A 20 38.81 -18.42 -36.03
N PRO A 21 38.27 -19.24 -35.10
CA PRO A 21 36.84 -19.25 -34.84
C PRO A 21 36.41 -17.93 -34.24
N TYR A 22 35.35 -17.33 -34.78
CA TYR A 22 34.74 -16.13 -34.18
C TYR A 22 34.23 -16.44 -32.77
N PRO A 23 34.45 -15.55 -31.78
CA PRO A 23 33.94 -15.75 -30.43
C PRO A 23 32.41 -15.68 -30.44
N SER A 24 31.74 -16.69 -29.91
CA SER A 24 30.28 -16.71 -29.82
C SER A 24 29.78 -15.64 -28.85
N VAL A 25 29.23 -14.55 -29.41
CA VAL A 25 28.70 -13.41 -28.64
C VAL A 25 27.39 -13.83 -27.95
N ALA A 26 27.53 -14.38 -26.75
CA ALA A 26 26.40 -14.70 -25.90
C ALA A 26 25.58 -13.45 -25.59
N LEU A 27 24.25 -13.57 -25.70
CA LEU A 27 23.28 -12.50 -25.43
C LEU A 27 23.61 -11.76 -24.12
N SER A 28 23.78 -10.43 -24.22
CA SER A 28 23.97 -9.60 -23.03
C SER A 28 22.73 -9.64 -22.14
N ALA A 29 22.93 -9.79 -20.83
CA ALA A 29 21.86 -9.90 -19.84
C ALA A 29 21.02 -8.62 -19.64
N GLU A 30 21.39 -7.52 -20.30
CA GLU A 30 20.76 -6.19 -20.19
C GLU A 30 20.15 -5.71 -21.52
N ALA A 31 19.90 -6.63 -22.47
CA ALA A 31 19.21 -6.32 -23.72
C ALA A 31 17.73 -5.93 -23.47
N ALA A 32 17.36 -4.72 -23.84
CA ALA A 32 15.98 -4.24 -23.80
C ALA A 32 15.05 -5.05 -24.73
N PRO A 33 13.75 -5.18 -24.42
CA PRO A 33 12.77 -5.73 -25.36
C PRO A 33 12.68 -4.84 -26.62
N PHE A 34 12.22 -5.40 -27.74
CA PHE A 34 12.04 -4.65 -28.98
C PHE A 34 11.02 -3.52 -28.79
N THR A 35 11.49 -2.28 -28.73
CA THR A 35 10.68 -1.06 -28.81
C THR A 35 10.63 -0.57 -30.25
N PRO A 36 9.44 -0.27 -30.81
CA PRO A 36 9.32 0.24 -32.17
C PRO A 36 9.91 1.65 -32.26
N LEU A 37 10.83 1.86 -33.20
CA LEU A 37 11.19 3.19 -33.67
C LEU A 37 10.03 3.74 -34.51
N LEU A 38 9.52 4.91 -34.13
CA LEU A 38 8.61 5.70 -34.97
C LEU A 38 9.39 6.22 -36.18
N ALA A 39 8.92 5.87 -37.39
CA ALA A 39 9.61 6.15 -38.63
C ALA A 39 9.35 7.57 -39.16
N ASP A 40 9.83 8.58 -38.45
CA ASP A 40 9.87 9.95 -38.97
C ASP A 40 10.85 10.04 -40.15
N ARG A 41 10.34 10.44 -41.31
CA ARG A 41 11.10 10.51 -42.56
C ARG A 41 11.65 11.91 -42.82
N SER A 42 12.91 12.13 -42.50
CA SER A 42 13.74 13.10 -43.22
C SER A 42 15.23 12.84 -42.99
N HIS A 43 15.94 12.37 -44.03
CA HIS A 43 17.18 12.94 -44.55
C HIS A 43 17.67 12.06 -45.72
N LEU A 44 18.48 12.64 -46.63
CA LEU A 44 18.90 12.01 -47.88
C LEU A 44 20.42 11.82 -47.87
N GLU A 45 20.89 10.84 -47.10
CA GLU A 45 22.30 10.49 -46.97
C GLU A 45 22.56 9.06 -47.49
N GLY A 46 23.83 8.75 -47.75
CA GLY A 46 24.24 7.52 -48.44
C GLY A 46 24.06 6.26 -47.59
N LEU A 47 23.88 5.12 -48.27
CA LEU A 47 23.91 3.79 -47.63
C LEU A 47 25.29 3.54 -46.99
N SER A 48 25.31 2.92 -45.82
CA SER A 48 26.55 2.42 -45.21
C SER A 48 27.07 1.18 -45.94
N ASP A 49 28.38 0.92 -45.84
CA ASP A 49 29.04 -0.25 -46.45
C ASP A 49 28.30 -1.57 -46.17
N ALA A 50 27.77 -1.72 -44.95
CA ALA A 50 27.05 -2.91 -44.49
C ALA A 50 25.66 -3.04 -45.15
N GLU A 51 25.00 -1.93 -45.48
CA GLU A 51 23.71 -1.92 -46.20
C GLU A 51 23.89 -2.18 -47.69
N GLU A 52 24.91 -1.60 -48.32
CA GLU A 52 25.26 -1.91 -49.70
C GLU A 52 25.66 -3.39 -49.84
N GLN A 53 26.50 -3.89 -48.92
CA GLN A 53 26.90 -5.30 -48.87
C GLN A 53 25.69 -6.22 -48.64
N PHE A 54 24.82 -5.92 -47.68
CA PHE A 54 23.58 -6.68 -47.45
C PHE A 54 22.71 -6.70 -48.71
N SER A 55 22.44 -5.55 -49.31
CA SER A 55 21.61 -5.42 -50.51
C SER A 55 22.22 -6.19 -51.70
N ARG A 56 23.54 -6.12 -51.88
CA ARG A 56 24.29 -6.85 -52.92
C ARG A 56 24.22 -8.36 -52.73
N CYS A 57 24.39 -8.86 -51.51
CA CYS A 57 24.29 -10.28 -51.21
C CYS A 57 22.84 -10.78 -51.28
N ALA A 58 21.87 -10.01 -50.78
CA ALA A 58 20.44 -10.32 -50.85
C ALA A 58 19.93 -10.39 -52.30
N ALA A 59 20.34 -9.44 -53.16
CA ALA A 59 19.98 -9.46 -54.58
C ALA A 59 20.52 -10.71 -55.30
N LYS A 60 21.78 -11.11 -55.03
CA LYS A 60 22.36 -12.35 -55.56
C LYS A 60 21.61 -13.59 -55.05
N LEU A 61 21.36 -13.70 -53.74
CA LEU A 61 20.62 -14.82 -53.15
C LEU A 61 19.19 -14.95 -53.72
N ARG A 62 18.49 -13.84 -53.96
CA ARG A 62 17.15 -13.81 -54.60
C ARG A 62 17.18 -14.24 -56.09
N ALA A 63 18.31 -14.09 -56.77
CA ALA A 63 18.48 -14.54 -58.16
C ALA A 63 18.73 -16.06 -58.28
N LEU A 64 19.30 -16.70 -57.26
CA LEU A 64 19.61 -18.13 -57.26
C LEU A 64 18.34 -19.00 -57.35
N ARG A 65 18.50 -20.20 -57.93
CA ARG A 65 17.49 -21.25 -58.11
C ARG A 65 18.07 -22.60 -57.71
N THR A 66 17.20 -23.55 -57.38
CA THR A 66 17.55 -24.92 -56.94
C THR A 66 18.45 -25.67 -57.92
N ASP A 67 18.38 -25.32 -59.20
CA ASP A 67 18.94 -26.10 -60.30
C ASP A 67 20.31 -25.56 -60.77
N SER A 68 20.95 -24.66 -60.00
CA SER A 68 22.29 -24.14 -60.31
C SER A 68 23.38 -25.18 -60.01
N ASN A 69 24.21 -25.49 -61.02
CA ASN A 69 25.34 -26.41 -60.90
C ASN A 69 26.45 -25.95 -59.93
N GLN A 70 26.40 -24.71 -59.43
CA GLN A 70 27.34 -24.16 -58.44
C GLN A 70 26.65 -23.65 -57.17
N LEU A 71 25.36 -24.00 -56.97
CA LEU A 71 24.52 -23.47 -55.90
C LEU A 71 25.16 -23.59 -54.50
N ARG A 72 25.86 -24.69 -54.23
CA ARG A 72 26.49 -24.95 -52.94
C ARG A 72 27.63 -23.99 -52.65
N GLU A 73 28.50 -23.78 -53.62
CA GLU A 73 29.65 -22.88 -53.55
C GLU A 73 29.19 -21.41 -53.47
N GLU A 74 28.20 -21.05 -54.28
CA GLU A 74 27.58 -19.71 -54.31
C GLU A 74 26.91 -19.37 -52.97
N LEU A 75 26.05 -20.25 -52.43
CA LEU A 75 25.43 -20.08 -51.12
C LEU A 75 26.47 -19.98 -50.01
N ASN A 76 27.48 -20.86 -50.01
CA ASN A 76 28.51 -20.86 -48.98
C ASN A 76 29.28 -19.53 -48.95
N GLN A 77 29.67 -18.99 -50.11
CA GLN A 77 30.34 -17.69 -50.21
C GLN A 77 29.44 -16.52 -49.80
N LEU A 78 28.16 -16.53 -50.20
CA LEU A 78 27.20 -15.47 -49.87
C LEU A 78 26.85 -15.46 -48.37
N PHE A 79 26.86 -16.62 -47.70
CA PHE A 79 26.71 -16.68 -46.25
C PHE A 79 27.94 -16.15 -45.51
N ASP A 80 29.17 -16.44 -45.96
CA ASP A 80 30.39 -15.82 -45.38
C ASP A 80 30.33 -14.29 -45.47
N GLN A 81 29.94 -13.78 -46.65
CA GLN A 81 29.83 -12.34 -46.95
C GLN A 81 28.74 -11.61 -46.16
N LEU A 82 27.78 -12.32 -45.55
CA LEU A 82 26.75 -11.76 -44.67
C LEU A 82 27.06 -11.96 -43.18
N LEU A 83 27.84 -13.00 -42.84
CA LEU A 83 28.33 -13.29 -41.50
C LEU A 83 29.56 -12.45 -41.10
N SER A 84 30.33 -11.95 -42.08
CA SER A 84 31.45 -11.02 -41.84
C SER A 84 31.00 -9.66 -41.30
N GLU A 85 29.79 -9.23 -41.63
CA GLU A 85 29.30 -7.88 -41.33
C GLU A 85 28.77 -7.76 -39.90
N ASN A 86 29.11 -6.65 -39.23
CA ASN A 86 28.55 -6.31 -37.94
C ASN A 86 27.49 -5.20 -38.06
N TYR A 87 26.23 -5.60 -38.15
CA TYR A 87 25.07 -4.71 -38.25
C TYR A 87 24.70 -3.99 -36.94
N ASN A 88 25.32 -4.35 -35.81
CA ASN A 88 25.00 -3.83 -34.47
C ASN A 88 26.04 -2.80 -34.04
N ARG A 89 26.07 -1.65 -34.74
CA ARG A 89 26.90 -0.51 -34.37
C ARG A 89 26.12 0.41 -33.42
N THR A 90 26.73 0.72 -32.27
CA THR A 90 26.18 1.63 -31.24
C THR A 90 26.53 3.10 -31.47
N PHE A 91 27.20 3.40 -32.58
CA PHE A 91 27.61 4.72 -33.05
C PHE A 91 27.38 4.79 -34.57
N ASP A 92 27.06 5.98 -35.08
CA ASP A 92 26.51 6.19 -36.42
C ASP A 92 27.34 5.68 -37.61
N PRO A 93 26.70 5.42 -38.77
CA PRO A 93 25.27 5.54 -39.04
C PRO A 93 24.43 4.36 -38.51
N VAL A 94 23.15 4.62 -38.20
CA VAL A 94 22.16 3.56 -37.94
C VAL A 94 21.88 2.77 -39.22
N VAL A 95 22.18 1.47 -39.20
CA VAL A 95 21.89 0.51 -40.28
C VAL A 95 20.37 0.36 -40.47
N ASN A 96 19.85 0.85 -41.59
CA ASN A 96 18.41 0.96 -41.90
C ASN A 96 17.92 -0.20 -42.79
N ILE A 97 18.35 -1.42 -42.47
CA ILE A 97 17.90 -2.63 -43.18
C ILE A 97 16.46 -2.95 -42.78
N ARG A 98 15.57 -2.93 -43.76
CA ARG A 98 14.14 -3.23 -43.59
C ARG A 98 13.88 -4.66 -43.12
N SER A 99 12.92 -4.83 -42.22
CA SER A 99 12.45 -6.15 -41.78
C SER A 99 11.93 -6.99 -42.95
N GLU A 100 11.17 -6.40 -43.88
CA GLU A 100 10.58 -7.15 -44.99
C GLU A 100 11.64 -7.70 -45.95
N ASP A 101 12.74 -6.97 -46.17
CA ASP A 101 13.85 -7.42 -47.01
C ASP A 101 14.58 -8.63 -46.40
N VAL A 102 14.76 -8.64 -45.08
CA VAL A 102 15.32 -9.78 -44.35
C VAL A 102 14.34 -10.96 -44.35
N CYS A 103 13.05 -10.73 -44.11
CA CYS A 103 12.03 -11.78 -44.13
C CYS A 103 11.97 -12.49 -45.49
N VAL A 104 11.86 -11.73 -46.58
CA VAL A 104 11.85 -12.28 -47.96
C VAL A 104 13.14 -13.03 -48.26
N LEU A 105 14.29 -12.54 -47.81
CA LEU A 105 15.58 -13.22 -48.00
C LEU A 105 15.64 -14.56 -47.26
N LEU A 106 15.34 -14.58 -45.96
CA LEU A 106 15.41 -15.78 -45.14
C LEU A 106 14.42 -16.86 -45.62
N LYS A 107 13.18 -16.47 -45.94
CA LYS A 107 12.18 -17.35 -46.54
C LYS A 107 12.64 -17.96 -47.87
N HIS A 108 13.30 -17.18 -48.74
CA HIS A 108 13.81 -17.69 -50.02
C HIS A 108 14.94 -18.71 -49.81
N VAL A 109 15.90 -18.40 -48.92
CA VAL A 109 17.05 -19.27 -48.64
C VAL A 109 16.62 -20.61 -48.02
N CYS A 110 15.53 -20.67 -47.23
CA CYS A 110 14.92 -21.94 -46.79
C CYS A 110 14.53 -22.89 -47.94
N THR A 111 14.32 -22.38 -49.17
CA THR A 111 14.02 -23.23 -50.35
C THR A 111 15.27 -23.62 -51.14
N LEU A 112 16.40 -22.92 -50.94
CA LEU A 112 17.68 -23.19 -51.61
C LEU A 112 18.60 -24.14 -50.83
N VAL A 113 18.42 -24.27 -49.51
CA VAL A 113 19.26 -25.12 -48.64
C VAL A 113 18.53 -26.41 -48.26
N PRO A 114 18.72 -27.53 -48.99
CA PRO A 114 18.13 -28.82 -48.63
C PRO A 114 18.79 -29.40 -47.37
N LEU A 115 18.00 -30.09 -46.53
CA LEU A 115 18.46 -30.64 -45.25
C LEU A 115 19.54 -31.72 -45.37
N SER A 116 19.67 -32.34 -46.55
CA SER A 116 20.77 -33.25 -46.90
C SER A 116 22.14 -32.59 -47.02
N GLN A 117 22.22 -31.25 -47.03
CA GLN A 117 23.48 -30.50 -47.05
C GLN A 117 23.77 -29.86 -45.67
N GLU A 118 23.97 -30.69 -44.65
CA GLU A 118 24.18 -30.30 -43.24
C GLU A 118 25.11 -29.09 -43.02
N HIS A 119 26.22 -28.98 -43.76
CA HIS A 119 27.13 -27.83 -43.69
C HIS A 119 26.50 -26.50 -44.12
N LEU A 120 25.60 -26.50 -45.11
CA LEU A 120 24.82 -25.32 -45.45
C LEU A 120 23.68 -25.08 -44.44
N VAL A 121 23.08 -26.14 -43.89
CA VAL A 121 22.03 -26.01 -42.85
C VAL A 121 22.58 -25.31 -41.61
N ALA A 122 23.70 -25.79 -41.06
CA ALA A 122 24.35 -25.17 -39.90
C ALA A 122 24.72 -23.70 -40.18
N LYS A 123 25.33 -23.41 -41.34
CA LYS A 123 25.74 -22.05 -41.73
C LYS A 123 24.56 -21.11 -42.00
N PHE A 124 23.47 -21.62 -42.56
CA PHE A 124 22.22 -20.87 -42.72
C PHE A 124 21.59 -20.57 -41.36
N CYS A 125 21.60 -21.52 -40.42
CA CYS A 125 21.14 -21.28 -39.05
C CYS A 125 22.00 -20.24 -38.32
N GLN A 126 23.33 -20.25 -38.52
CA GLN A 126 24.21 -19.16 -38.05
C GLN A 126 23.83 -17.81 -38.66
N LEU A 127 23.51 -17.75 -39.96
CA LEU A 127 23.06 -16.53 -40.64
C LEU A 127 21.71 -16.02 -40.12
N VAL A 128 20.72 -16.91 -39.91
CA VAL A 128 19.43 -16.58 -39.29
C VAL A 128 19.65 -16.01 -37.88
N HIS A 129 20.48 -16.68 -37.07
CA HIS A 129 20.81 -16.22 -35.72
C HIS A 129 21.48 -14.84 -35.72
N HIS A 130 22.50 -14.65 -36.57
CA HIS A 130 23.24 -13.39 -36.68
C HIS A 130 22.34 -12.24 -37.12
N LEU A 131 21.63 -12.36 -38.24
CA LEU A 131 20.79 -11.26 -38.75
C LEU A 131 19.71 -10.86 -37.73
N LEU A 132 18.99 -11.83 -37.14
CA LEU A 132 17.91 -11.50 -36.20
C LEU A 132 18.42 -10.96 -34.85
N ASN A 133 19.55 -11.45 -34.35
CA ASN A 133 20.16 -10.97 -33.10
C ASN A 133 20.74 -9.55 -33.24
N GLN A 134 21.43 -9.26 -34.35
CA GLN A 134 22.06 -7.95 -34.56
C GLN A 134 21.05 -6.87 -34.98
N LEU A 135 20.13 -7.18 -35.90
CA LEU A 135 19.16 -6.21 -36.46
C LEU A 135 17.88 -6.05 -35.61
N LYS A 136 17.60 -6.97 -34.66
CA LYS A 136 16.50 -6.87 -33.67
C LYS A 136 15.11 -6.67 -34.29
N LEU A 137 14.86 -7.37 -35.40
CA LEU A 137 13.70 -7.19 -36.25
C LEU A 137 12.46 -7.93 -35.75
N ILE A 138 11.28 -7.39 -36.08
CA ILE A 138 10.00 -8.09 -35.96
C ILE A 138 9.80 -8.93 -37.24
N LEU A 139 9.56 -10.23 -37.06
CA LEU A 139 9.18 -11.14 -38.15
C LEU A 139 7.68 -11.02 -38.47
N ASP A 140 7.32 -11.20 -39.73
CA ASP A 140 5.93 -11.48 -40.10
C ASP A 140 5.56 -12.95 -39.79
N GLU A 141 4.27 -13.19 -39.57
CA GLU A 141 3.71 -14.50 -39.19
C GLU A 141 4.08 -15.62 -40.18
N HIS A 142 4.13 -15.31 -41.47
CA HIS A 142 4.42 -16.30 -42.50
C HIS A 142 5.91 -16.66 -42.60
N THR A 143 6.81 -15.69 -42.45
CA THR A 143 8.26 -15.93 -42.33
C THR A 143 8.59 -16.66 -41.03
N LEU A 144 7.92 -16.32 -39.93
CA LEU A 144 8.02 -17.03 -38.66
C LEU A 144 7.67 -18.51 -38.82
N ASP A 145 6.51 -18.83 -39.40
CA ASP A 145 6.09 -20.20 -39.69
C ASP A 145 7.08 -20.96 -40.57
N VAL A 146 7.59 -20.34 -41.65
CA VAL A 146 8.58 -20.98 -42.54
C VAL A 146 9.88 -21.29 -41.80
N LEU A 147 10.42 -20.35 -41.03
CA LEU A 147 11.68 -20.54 -40.30
C LEU A 147 11.57 -21.55 -39.17
N VAL A 148 10.52 -21.46 -38.35
CA VAL A 148 10.27 -22.42 -37.27
C VAL A 148 10.03 -23.82 -37.85
N LYS A 149 9.28 -23.96 -38.94
CA LYS A 149 9.08 -25.25 -39.62
C LYS A 149 10.41 -25.81 -40.15
N TYR A 150 11.19 -25.03 -40.90
CA TYR A 150 12.46 -25.46 -41.48
C TYR A 150 13.41 -26.00 -40.40
N THR A 151 13.66 -25.20 -39.36
CA THR A 151 14.53 -25.57 -38.25
C THR A 151 14.00 -26.73 -37.39
N SER A 152 12.68 -26.86 -37.23
CA SER A 152 12.06 -27.99 -36.51
C SER A 152 12.15 -29.32 -37.25
N VAL A 153 12.31 -29.31 -38.58
CA VAL A 153 12.61 -30.51 -39.37
C VAL A 153 14.12 -30.77 -39.41
N ALA A 154 14.96 -29.73 -39.49
CA ALA A 154 16.42 -29.87 -39.38
C ALA A 154 16.84 -30.60 -38.09
N LEU A 155 16.22 -30.30 -36.93
CA LEU A 155 16.45 -31.03 -35.66
C LEU A 155 16.03 -32.51 -35.66
N LYS A 156 15.35 -32.99 -36.72
CA LYS A 156 14.89 -34.38 -36.86
C LYS A 156 15.63 -35.16 -37.95
N GLU A 157 16.06 -34.47 -39.01
CA GLU A 157 16.69 -35.09 -40.19
C GLU A 157 18.21 -34.92 -40.24
N CYS A 158 18.77 -33.84 -39.68
CA CYS A 158 20.21 -33.61 -39.62
C CYS A 158 20.84 -34.32 -38.41
N SER A 159 22.16 -34.51 -38.46
CA SER A 159 22.95 -35.12 -37.40
C SER A 159 23.39 -34.11 -36.33
N THR A 160 23.64 -34.64 -35.12
CA THR A 160 23.67 -33.88 -33.86
C THR A 160 24.74 -32.80 -33.75
N TRP A 161 25.77 -32.80 -34.60
CA TRP A 161 26.78 -31.74 -34.63
C TRP A 161 26.20 -30.41 -35.14
N THR A 162 25.18 -30.44 -36.01
CA THR A 162 24.49 -29.23 -36.50
C THR A 162 23.56 -28.60 -35.46
N HIS A 163 23.09 -29.38 -34.48
CA HIS A 163 21.95 -28.99 -33.65
C HIS A 163 22.19 -27.75 -32.78
N SER A 164 23.45 -27.43 -32.45
CA SER A 164 23.77 -26.21 -31.69
C SER A 164 23.41 -24.94 -32.49
N ASP A 165 23.75 -24.90 -33.78
CA ASP A 165 23.44 -23.76 -34.65
C ASP A 165 21.93 -23.69 -34.94
N VAL A 166 21.28 -24.84 -35.18
CA VAL A 166 19.83 -24.91 -35.41
C VAL A 166 19.05 -24.43 -34.18
N LEU A 167 19.45 -24.82 -32.97
CA LEU A 167 18.84 -24.33 -31.72
C LEU A 167 19.09 -22.83 -31.49
N LEU A 168 20.26 -22.31 -31.87
CA LEU A 168 20.55 -20.87 -31.80
C LEU A 168 19.64 -20.08 -32.74
N ALA A 169 19.42 -20.58 -33.96
CA ALA A 169 18.48 -19.99 -34.92
C ALA A 169 17.04 -19.98 -34.37
N ILE A 170 16.53 -21.13 -33.88
CA ILE A 170 15.19 -21.21 -33.27
C ILE A 170 15.09 -20.23 -32.09
N SER A 171 16.10 -20.20 -31.21
CA SER A 171 16.12 -19.35 -30.02
C SER A 171 15.97 -17.86 -30.35
N THR A 172 16.52 -17.38 -31.47
CA THR A 172 16.28 -16.03 -32.00
C THR A 172 14.93 -15.86 -32.69
N VAL A 173 14.50 -16.82 -33.52
CA VAL A 173 13.23 -16.75 -34.28
C VAL A 173 12.02 -16.69 -33.34
N VAL A 174 12.04 -17.44 -32.23
CA VAL A 174 10.93 -17.46 -31.24
C VAL A 174 10.98 -16.33 -30.21
N TYR A 175 11.98 -15.43 -30.27
CA TYR A 175 12.19 -14.38 -29.26
C TYR A 175 11.02 -13.40 -29.21
N GLY A 176 10.18 -13.50 -28.18
CA GLY A 176 8.96 -12.69 -28.06
C GLY A 176 7.82 -13.12 -28.99
N ASN A 177 7.96 -14.23 -29.72
CA ASN A 177 6.99 -14.71 -30.71
C ASN A 177 6.31 -16.03 -30.27
N GLY A 178 6.63 -16.56 -29.08
CA GLY A 178 6.20 -17.89 -28.62
C GLY A 178 4.68 -18.14 -28.62
N PHE A 179 3.86 -17.09 -28.45
CA PHE A 179 2.39 -17.18 -28.51
C PHE A 179 1.82 -17.34 -29.94
N GLN A 180 2.59 -16.97 -30.97
CA GLN A 180 2.22 -17.20 -32.38
C GLN A 180 2.59 -18.64 -32.80
N CYS A 181 3.72 -19.15 -32.32
CA CYS A 181 4.27 -20.46 -32.69
C CYS A 181 3.50 -21.69 -32.14
N HIS A 182 2.23 -21.57 -31.74
CA HIS A 182 1.48 -22.61 -31.01
C HIS A 182 1.45 -23.99 -31.70
N GLN A 183 1.44 -24.05 -33.03
CA GLN A 183 1.46 -25.32 -33.80
C GLN A 183 2.83 -26.03 -33.78
N PHE A 184 3.91 -25.31 -33.49
CA PHE A 184 5.29 -25.82 -33.47
C PHE A 184 5.81 -26.01 -32.06
N VAL A 185 5.43 -25.13 -31.12
CA VAL A 185 5.73 -25.25 -29.68
C VAL A 185 5.19 -26.57 -29.12
N SER A 186 4.03 -27.03 -29.60
CA SER A 186 3.47 -28.36 -29.27
C SER A 186 4.39 -29.52 -29.65
N ASN A 187 5.09 -29.42 -30.78
CA ASN A 187 5.99 -30.44 -31.31
C ASN A 187 7.41 -30.35 -30.72
N LEU A 188 7.78 -29.18 -30.16
CA LEU A 188 9.07 -28.94 -29.52
C LEU A 188 9.04 -29.24 -28.00
N LEU A 189 7.86 -29.17 -27.37
CA LEU A 189 7.63 -29.33 -25.92
C LEU A 189 6.67 -30.48 -25.56
N CYS A 190 6.38 -31.41 -26.47
CA CYS A 190 5.80 -32.71 -26.13
C CYS A 190 6.83 -33.60 -25.38
N GLU A 191 6.41 -34.76 -24.88
CA GLU A 191 7.27 -35.64 -24.06
C GLU A 191 8.53 -36.12 -24.81
N ASP A 192 8.40 -36.43 -26.10
CA ASP A 192 9.52 -36.73 -27.03
C ASP A 192 10.13 -35.47 -27.69
N GLY A 193 9.77 -34.27 -27.20
CA GLY A 193 10.15 -32.98 -27.79
C GLY A 193 11.64 -32.67 -27.59
N VAL A 194 12.33 -32.30 -28.67
CA VAL A 194 13.79 -32.07 -28.68
C VAL A 194 14.24 -31.03 -27.64
N LEU A 195 13.41 -30.02 -27.33
CA LEU A 195 13.74 -29.05 -26.27
C LEU A 195 13.66 -29.67 -24.87
N LEU A 196 12.71 -30.57 -24.58
CA LEU A 196 12.67 -31.30 -23.30
C LEU A 196 13.84 -32.29 -23.19
N GLN A 197 14.15 -32.99 -24.29
CA GLN A 197 15.27 -33.93 -24.34
C GLN A 197 16.61 -33.23 -24.05
N TYR A 198 16.90 -32.11 -24.72
CA TYR A 198 18.20 -31.43 -24.60
C TYR A 198 18.31 -30.50 -23.38
N SER A 199 17.21 -29.96 -22.85
CA SER A 199 17.22 -29.21 -21.58
C SER A 199 17.41 -30.11 -20.34
N SER A 200 17.19 -31.42 -20.49
CA SER A 200 17.31 -32.43 -19.44
C SER A 200 18.64 -32.37 -18.67
N PRO A 201 18.64 -32.52 -17.33
CA PRO A 201 19.87 -32.65 -16.54
C PRO A 201 20.81 -33.78 -16.97
N CYS A 202 20.30 -34.79 -17.67
CA CYS A 202 21.07 -35.94 -18.14
C CYS A 202 21.80 -35.71 -19.49
N GLN A 203 21.62 -34.56 -20.15
CA GLN A 203 22.27 -34.24 -21.42
C GLN A 203 23.78 -33.99 -21.21
N PRO A 204 24.70 -34.83 -21.73
CA PRO A 204 26.14 -34.64 -21.54
C PRO A 204 26.69 -33.41 -22.27
N ASN A 205 26.06 -32.99 -23.38
CA ASN A 205 26.47 -31.78 -24.08
C ASN A 205 25.89 -30.53 -23.40
N ILE A 206 26.71 -29.90 -22.55
CA ILE A 206 26.36 -28.71 -21.77
C ILE A 206 25.95 -27.50 -22.64
N GLU A 207 26.48 -27.41 -23.87
CA GLU A 207 26.17 -26.33 -24.82
C GLU A 207 24.79 -26.53 -25.45
N LEU A 208 24.47 -27.74 -25.95
CA LEU A 208 23.10 -28.06 -26.41
C LEU A 208 22.07 -27.81 -25.29
N ARG A 209 22.41 -28.14 -24.04
CA ARG A 209 21.55 -27.87 -22.88
C ARG A 209 21.38 -26.37 -22.62
N ARG A 210 22.46 -25.58 -22.70
CA ARG A 210 22.44 -24.11 -22.57
C ARG A 210 21.52 -23.47 -23.61
N VAL A 211 21.64 -23.86 -24.88
CA VAL A 211 20.85 -23.27 -25.97
C VAL A 211 19.39 -23.75 -25.91
N ALA A 212 19.12 -25.04 -25.60
CA ALA A 212 17.76 -25.54 -25.41
C ALA A 212 17.00 -24.77 -24.30
N LEU A 213 17.63 -24.57 -23.14
CA LEU A 213 17.07 -23.76 -22.05
C LEU A 213 16.85 -22.30 -22.46
N THR A 214 17.76 -21.72 -23.26
CA THR A 214 17.63 -20.34 -23.76
C THR A 214 16.49 -20.22 -24.79
N CYS A 215 16.30 -21.22 -25.65
CA CYS A 215 15.17 -21.34 -26.55
C CYS A 215 13.84 -21.38 -25.78
N MET A 216 13.72 -22.26 -24.77
CA MET A 216 12.54 -22.35 -23.91
C MET A 216 12.25 -21.03 -23.17
N ALA A 217 13.29 -20.34 -22.69
CA ALA A 217 13.16 -19.05 -22.02
C ALA A 217 12.65 -17.94 -22.96
N ASN A 218 13.05 -17.98 -24.24
CA ASN A 218 12.60 -17.05 -25.27
C ASN A 218 11.17 -17.38 -25.77
N ILE A 219 10.74 -18.65 -25.78
CA ILE A 219 9.34 -19.05 -26.01
C ILE A 219 8.43 -18.52 -24.89
N CYS A 220 8.91 -18.51 -23.65
CA CYS A 220 8.17 -17.96 -22.49
C CYS A 220 8.27 -16.42 -22.37
N LEU A 221 9.05 -15.74 -23.21
CA LEU A 221 9.19 -14.28 -23.18
C LEU A 221 7.95 -13.62 -23.81
N ARG A 222 7.33 -12.70 -23.06
CA ARG A 222 6.14 -11.95 -23.48
C ARG A 222 6.48 -10.45 -23.59
N ILE A 223 6.23 -9.84 -24.74
CA ILE A 223 6.29 -8.39 -24.92
C ILE A 223 4.98 -7.78 -24.39
N PRO A 224 4.99 -6.62 -23.69
CA PRO A 224 3.78 -5.96 -23.22
C PRO A 224 2.75 -5.77 -24.34
N GLY A 225 1.49 -6.16 -24.07
CA GLY A 225 0.38 -6.12 -25.05
C GLY A 225 0.07 -7.44 -25.75
N GLN A 226 1.04 -8.35 -25.91
CA GLN A 226 0.82 -9.67 -26.52
C GLN A 226 -0.06 -10.59 -25.64
N GLN A 227 -0.64 -11.64 -26.21
CA GLN A 227 -1.30 -12.70 -25.44
C GLN A 227 -0.28 -13.54 -24.64
N PRO A 228 -0.66 -14.13 -23.49
CA PRO A 228 0.21 -15.04 -22.75
C PRO A 228 0.33 -16.40 -23.46
N LEU A 229 1.49 -17.05 -23.32
CA LEU A 229 1.67 -18.45 -23.69
C LEU A 229 0.75 -19.35 -22.87
N ASP A 230 0.14 -20.34 -23.54
CA ASP A 230 -0.69 -21.41 -22.99
C ASP A 230 -0.08 -22.03 -21.71
N ASP A 231 -0.88 -22.08 -20.64
CA ASP A 231 -0.47 -22.49 -19.30
C ASP A 231 0.20 -23.88 -19.27
N ARG A 232 -0.16 -24.82 -20.17
CA ARG A 232 0.46 -26.16 -20.19
C ARG A 232 1.93 -26.09 -20.58
N TYR A 233 2.27 -25.34 -21.62
CA TYR A 233 3.65 -25.19 -22.08
C TYR A 233 4.45 -24.29 -21.13
N ARG A 234 3.81 -23.26 -20.57
CA ARG A 234 4.43 -22.39 -19.55
C ARG A 234 4.79 -23.18 -18.28
N SER A 235 3.94 -24.13 -17.88
CA SER A 235 4.16 -25.04 -16.74
C SER A 235 5.25 -26.08 -17.03
N ALA A 236 5.27 -26.68 -18.22
CA ALA A 236 6.32 -27.61 -18.64
C ALA A 236 7.71 -26.94 -18.63
N CYS A 237 7.82 -25.74 -19.20
CA CYS A 237 9.07 -24.96 -19.18
C CYS A 237 9.51 -24.62 -17.75
N PHE A 238 8.59 -24.12 -16.91
CA PHE A 238 8.85 -23.82 -15.51
C PHE A 238 9.40 -25.04 -14.74
N GLY A 239 8.80 -26.23 -14.94
CA GLY A 239 9.26 -27.48 -14.32
C GLY A 239 10.69 -27.86 -14.74
N VAL A 240 11.03 -27.72 -16.02
CA VAL A 240 12.38 -27.97 -16.55
C VAL A 240 13.42 -27.01 -15.96
N PHE A 241 13.10 -25.72 -15.88
CA PHE A 241 14.00 -24.72 -15.31
C PHE A 241 14.23 -24.98 -13.81
N LEU A 242 13.16 -25.25 -13.05
CA LEU A 242 13.24 -25.56 -11.62
C LEU A 242 14.03 -26.85 -11.36
N LYS A 243 13.81 -27.91 -12.15
CA LYS A 243 14.60 -29.15 -12.11
C LYS A 243 16.08 -28.89 -12.41
N THR A 244 16.39 -28.00 -13.36
CA THR A 244 17.76 -27.57 -13.65
C THR A 244 18.39 -26.81 -12.48
N LEU A 245 17.64 -25.94 -11.78
CA LEU A 245 18.17 -25.22 -10.60
C LEU A 245 18.34 -26.09 -9.35
N HIS A 246 17.60 -27.18 -9.20
CA HIS A 246 17.80 -28.15 -8.10
C HIS A 246 18.94 -29.13 -8.37
N SER A 247 19.15 -29.52 -9.64
CA SER A 247 20.20 -30.46 -10.05
C SER A 247 21.59 -30.04 -9.50
N PRO A 248 22.48 -30.99 -9.18
CA PRO A 248 23.87 -30.68 -8.91
C PRO A 248 24.61 -30.29 -10.19
N LYS A 249 25.78 -29.65 -10.04
CA LYS A 249 26.74 -29.51 -11.13
C LYS A 249 27.22 -30.92 -11.55
N PRO A 250 27.22 -31.29 -12.84
CA PRO A 250 27.81 -32.56 -13.27
C PRO A 250 29.33 -32.58 -13.01
N PRO A 251 29.94 -33.77 -12.81
CA PRO A 251 31.40 -33.89 -12.84
C PRO A 251 31.96 -33.38 -14.18
N ASP A 252 33.24 -33.01 -14.17
CA ASP A 252 34.05 -32.62 -15.33
C ASP A 252 33.51 -31.44 -16.19
N THR A 253 32.46 -30.75 -15.71
CA THR A 253 31.90 -29.56 -16.35
C THR A 253 32.65 -28.30 -15.91
N ASP A 254 33.00 -27.42 -16.86
CA ASP A 254 33.56 -26.10 -16.57
C ASP A 254 32.54 -25.17 -15.86
N ASP A 255 33.01 -24.39 -14.87
CA ASP A 255 32.15 -23.54 -14.05
C ASP A 255 31.60 -22.30 -14.78
N LEU A 256 32.28 -21.81 -15.82
CA LEU A 256 31.77 -20.72 -16.65
C LEU A 256 30.56 -21.21 -17.47
N PHE A 257 30.68 -22.36 -18.14
CA PHE A 257 29.59 -22.99 -18.88
C PHE A 257 28.42 -23.38 -17.96
N TYR A 258 28.69 -23.94 -16.77
CA TYR A 258 27.65 -24.22 -15.79
C TYR A 258 26.92 -22.95 -15.33
N CYS A 259 27.64 -21.85 -15.08
CA CYS A 259 27.01 -20.55 -14.77
C CYS A 259 26.09 -20.05 -15.89
N MET A 260 26.40 -20.33 -17.16
CA MET A 260 25.51 -19.95 -18.28
C MET A 260 24.24 -20.80 -18.34
N VAL A 261 24.32 -22.11 -18.06
CA VAL A 261 23.14 -22.99 -17.95
C VAL A 261 22.21 -22.53 -16.83
N ILE A 262 22.77 -22.14 -15.67
CA ILE A 262 21.99 -21.59 -14.56
C ILE A 262 21.37 -20.22 -14.92
N GLN A 263 22.11 -19.32 -15.60
CA GLN A 263 21.56 -18.04 -16.09
C GLN A 263 20.40 -18.25 -17.08
N ALA A 264 20.49 -19.22 -18.00
CA ALA A 264 19.41 -19.54 -18.93
C ALA A 264 18.14 -20.03 -18.21
N ALA A 265 18.28 -20.93 -17.24
CA ALA A 265 17.15 -21.42 -16.43
C ALA A 265 16.51 -20.31 -15.56
N LEU A 266 17.33 -19.43 -14.97
CA LEU A 266 16.85 -18.27 -14.21
C LEU A 266 16.06 -17.27 -15.08
N LYS A 267 16.58 -16.95 -16.27
CA LYS A 267 15.86 -16.13 -17.27
C LYS A 267 14.53 -16.78 -17.64
N GLY A 268 14.53 -18.10 -17.86
CA GLY A 268 13.33 -18.88 -18.14
C GLY A 268 12.24 -18.76 -17.06
N LEU A 269 12.60 -18.98 -15.79
CA LEU A 269 11.67 -18.81 -14.67
C LEU A 269 11.16 -17.37 -14.54
N GLN A 270 12.05 -16.38 -14.70
CA GLN A 270 11.66 -14.97 -14.69
C GLN A 270 10.63 -14.66 -15.79
N CYS A 271 10.82 -15.18 -17.01
CA CYS A 271 9.86 -15.06 -18.11
C CYS A 271 8.52 -15.73 -17.76
N CYS A 272 8.53 -16.99 -17.31
CA CYS A 272 7.33 -17.74 -16.89
C CYS A 272 6.49 -16.98 -15.84
N LEU A 273 7.15 -16.39 -14.84
CA LEU A 273 6.52 -15.65 -13.74
C LEU A 273 6.07 -14.23 -14.15
N SER A 274 6.75 -13.60 -15.10
CA SER A 274 6.40 -12.25 -15.59
C SER A 274 5.26 -12.26 -16.62
N ALA A 275 4.89 -13.43 -17.15
CA ALA A 275 3.92 -13.57 -18.23
C ALA A 275 2.46 -13.28 -17.82
N GLY A 276 2.12 -13.25 -16.52
CA GLY A 276 0.75 -13.01 -16.04
C GLY A 276 0.58 -13.32 -14.55
N LYS A 277 -0.66 -13.56 -14.10
CA LYS A 277 -0.91 -14.15 -12.78
C LYS A 277 -0.45 -15.60 -12.79
N TRP A 278 0.41 -15.99 -11.86
CA TRP A 278 0.87 -17.39 -11.71
C TRP A 278 0.23 -18.05 -10.49
N THR A 279 -0.46 -19.17 -10.70
CA THR A 279 -1.00 -20.01 -9.62
C THR A 279 -0.05 -21.16 -9.32
N PHE A 280 0.52 -21.17 -8.11
CA PHE A 280 1.31 -22.32 -7.62
C PHE A 280 0.34 -23.42 -7.19
N GLY A 281 0.38 -24.58 -7.86
CA GLY A 281 -0.54 -25.71 -7.66
C GLY A 281 -0.34 -26.51 -6.36
N GLY A 282 0.04 -25.84 -5.27
CA GLY A 282 0.43 -26.44 -3.99
C GLY A 282 1.55 -25.63 -3.33
N GLY A 283 1.62 -25.67 -2.00
CA GLY A 283 2.63 -24.93 -1.22
C GLY A 283 4.06 -25.37 -1.55
N ASP A 284 4.27 -26.67 -1.75
CA ASP A 284 5.59 -27.27 -1.96
C ASP A 284 6.29 -26.76 -3.23
N MET A 285 5.55 -26.41 -4.29
CA MET A 285 6.13 -25.89 -5.53
C MET A 285 6.71 -24.48 -5.33
N LEU A 286 6.02 -23.63 -4.57
CA LEU A 286 6.54 -22.31 -4.18
C LEU A 286 7.73 -22.48 -3.21
N GLY A 287 7.62 -23.40 -2.24
CA GLY A 287 8.68 -23.73 -1.30
C GLY A 287 9.97 -24.24 -1.97
N SER A 288 9.82 -25.09 -2.98
CA SER A 288 10.89 -25.62 -3.85
C SER A 288 11.56 -24.50 -4.64
N LEU A 289 10.78 -23.65 -5.32
CA LEU A 289 11.32 -22.50 -6.05
C LEU A 289 12.08 -21.53 -5.14
N LEU A 290 11.51 -21.19 -3.97
CA LEU A 290 12.14 -20.32 -3.00
C LEU A 290 13.44 -20.93 -2.43
N ALA A 291 13.48 -22.25 -2.22
CA ALA A 291 14.70 -22.96 -1.81
C ALA A 291 15.79 -22.91 -2.89
N ALA A 292 15.44 -23.21 -4.14
CA ALA A 292 16.35 -23.15 -5.28
C ALA A 292 16.92 -21.74 -5.48
N LEU A 293 16.05 -20.71 -5.50
CA LEU A 293 16.49 -19.32 -5.61
C LEU A 293 17.37 -18.90 -4.43
N LYS A 294 17.01 -19.25 -3.19
CA LYS A 294 17.83 -18.95 -2.01
C LYS A 294 19.23 -19.58 -2.11
N ARG A 295 19.36 -20.83 -2.59
CA ARG A 295 20.66 -21.47 -2.85
C ARG A 295 21.48 -20.69 -3.90
N VAL A 296 20.88 -20.40 -5.06
CA VAL A 296 21.60 -19.78 -6.18
C VAL A 296 21.95 -18.30 -5.92
N MET A 297 21.16 -17.60 -5.09
CA MET A 297 21.46 -16.24 -4.59
C MET A 297 22.78 -16.14 -3.80
N PHE A 298 23.38 -17.24 -3.35
CA PHE A 298 24.68 -17.27 -2.67
C PHE A 298 25.78 -18.02 -3.45
N GLN A 299 25.53 -18.39 -4.72
CA GLN A 299 26.50 -19.13 -5.53
C GLN A 299 27.80 -18.34 -5.76
N GLY A 300 28.94 -18.99 -5.51
CA GLY A 300 30.27 -18.39 -5.67
C GLY A 300 30.67 -17.38 -4.60
N THR A 301 29.99 -17.35 -3.46
CA THR A 301 30.32 -16.48 -2.31
C THR A 301 31.33 -17.19 -1.38
N PRO A 302 32.51 -16.61 -1.10
CA PRO A 302 33.51 -17.23 -0.22
C PRO A 302 33.01 -17.47 1.21
N GLY A 303 33.47 -18.55 1.84
CA GLY A 303 33.21 -18.86 3.25
C GLY A 303 31.80 -19.37 3.57
N ILE A 304 30.94 -19.61 2.57
CA ILE A 304 29.61 -20.21 2.78
C ILE A 304 29.69 -21.74 2.61
N SER A 305 29.62 -22.45 3.73
CA SER A 305 29.41 -23.89 3.80
C SER A 305 28.13 -24.16 4.60
N VAL A 306 27.02 -24.38 3.87
CA VAL A 306 25.67 -24.55 4.41
C VAL A 306 24.93 -25.60 3.58
N GLU A 307 24.27 -26.54 4.25
CA GLU A 307 23.37 -27.49 3.58
C GLU A 307 22.07 -26.79 3.16
N TRP A 308 21.66 -26.97 1.91
CA TRP A 308 20.50 -26.30 1.34
C TRP A 308 19.29 -27.24 1.34
N PRO A 309 18.16 -26.87 1.98
CA PRO A 309 16.95 -27.69 1.93
C PRO A 309 16.40 -27.75 0.50
N ALA A 310 15.76 -28.85 0.13
CA ALA A 310 15.13 -28.99 -1.18
C ALA A 310 13.83 -28.18 -1.31
N VAL A 311 13.14 -27.94 -0.19
CA VAL A 311 11.87 -27.19 -0.09
C VAL A 311 11.95 -26.32 1.17
N LEU A 312 11.62 -25.03 1.04
CA LEU A 312 11.31 -24.18 2.18
C LEU A 312 9.83 -24.33 2.53
N TYR A 313 9.50 -24.33 3.82
CA TYR A 313 8.12 -24.35 4.30
C TYR A 313 7.74 -23.01 4.92
N PRO A 314 6.49 -22.54 4.79
CA PRO A 314 6.05 -21.33 5.46
C PRO A 314 6.01 -21.57 6.97
N ALA A 315 6.45 -20.58 7.75
CA ALA A 315 6.23 -20.56 9.18
C ALA A 315 4.73 -20.55 9.47
N PRO A 316 4.25 -21.27 10.51
CA PRO A 316 2.85 -21.29 10.89
C PRO A 316 2.44 -19.94 11.52
N LEU A 317 2.16 -18.95 10.68
CA LEU A 317 1.57 -17.68 11.09
C LEU A 317 0.20 -17.94 11.72
N SER A 318 -0.03 -17.38 12.91
CA SER A 318 -1.34 -17.42 13.56
C SER A 318 -2.38 -16.77 12.65
N GLN A 319 -3.42 -17.53 12.28
CA GLN A 319 -4.42 -17.12 11.29
C GLN A 319 -5.38 -16.05 11.84
N TYR A 320 -4.91 -14.82 11.94
CA TYR A 320 -5.80 -13.66 11.95
C TYR A 320 -6.30 -13.44 10.52
N GLU A 321 -7.60 -13.67 10.31
CA GLU A 321 -8.28 -13.54 9.03
C GLU A 321 -9.41 -12.52 9.14
N GLY A 322 -9.32 -11.44 8.36
CA GLY A 322 -10.50 -10.67 8.00
C GLY A 322 -11.31 -11.49 7.00
N VAL A 323 -12.52 -11.91 7.39
CA VAL A 323 -13.29 -12.95 6.68
C VAL A 323 -13.76 -12.49 5.29
N PRO A 324 -13.42 -13.20 4.20
CA PRO A 324 -14.09 -13.04 2.92
C PRO A 324 -15.44 -13.76 2.95
N VAL A 325 -16.53 -13.04 2.67
CA VAL A 325 -17.90 -13.61 2.68
C VAL A 325 -18.03 -14.72 1.63
N LYS A 326 -18.15 -15.98 2.08
CA LYS A 326 -18.62 -17.09 1.24
C LYS A 326 -20.14 -16.99 1.13
N LYS A 327 -20.65 -17.03 -0.10
CA LYS A 327 -22.08 -17.23 -0.35
C LYS A 327 -22.52 -18.60 0.19
N THR A 328 -23.61 -18.61 0.95
CA THR A 328 -24.32 -19.82 1.30
C THR A 328 -24.94 -20.45 0.05
N ALA A 329 -24.97 -21.78 0.04
CA ALA A 329 -25.76 -22.58 -0.89
C ALA A 329 -26.69 -23.47 -0.05
N GLU A 330 -27.93 -23.64 -0.48
CA GLU A 330 -28.97 -24.33 0.30
C GLU A 330 -28.79 -25.86 0.30
N PRO A 331 -29.25 -26.56 1.36
CA PRO A 331 -29.04 -28.00 1.49
C PRO A 331 -30.12 -28.82 0.75
N GLN A 332 -29.69 -29.83 -0.01
CA GLN A 332 -30.55 -30.94 -0.44
C GLN A 332 -30.29 -32.19 0.40
N LYS A 333 -31.34 -33.00 0.60
CA LYS A 333 -31.35 -34.19 1.48
C LYS A 333 -30.98 -35.49 0.72
N PRO A 334 -30.59 -36.57 1.45
CA PRO A 334 -29.86 -37.69 0.87
C PRO A 334 -30.69 -38.97 0.61
N SER A 335 -30.10 -39.86 -0.20
CA SER A 335 -30.34 -41.31 -0.23
C SER A 335 -29.07 -42.01 -0.75
N GLU A 336 -28.74 -43.28 -0.45
CA GLU A 336 -29.17 -44.15 0.66
C GLU A 336 -28.03 -45.16 0.99
N THR A 337 -28.11 -45.84 2.13
CA THR A 337 -27.09 -46.82 2.58
C THR A 337 -27.41 -48.26 2.17
N PRO A 338 -26.41 -49.17 2.13
CA PRO A 338 -26.28 -50.12 3.25
C PRO A 338 -24.87 -50.06 3.90
N LYS A 339 -24.76 -50.02 5.24
CA LYS A 339 -24.68 -51.16 6.19
C LYS A 339 -23.29 -51.86 6.21
N ASP A 340 -22.76 -52.32 7.35
CA ASP A 340 -23.49 -52.74 8.55
C ASP A 340 -23.03 -52.18 9.92
N SER A 341 -23.92 -52.44 10.88
CA SER A 341 -24.00 -52.17 12.32
C SER A 341 -22.97 -52.98 13.16
N ASN A 342 -22.80 -52.89 14.50
CA ASN A 342 -23.38 -52.13 15.63
C ASN A 342 -22.41 -52.29 16.87
N VAL A 343 -22.45 -51.64 18.05
CA VAL A 343 -23.22 -50.52 18.66
C VAL A 343 -22.43 -49.96 19.88
N ALA A 344 -22.78 -48.75 20.36
CA ALA A 344 -22.45 -48.16 21.68
C ALA A 344 -20.97 -47.81 22.02
N GLY A 345 -20.66 -46.77 22.82
CA GLY A 345 -21.53 -45.68 23.31
C GLY A 345 -21.00 -44.92 24.55
N LYS A 346 -21.09 -43.58 24.51
CA LYS A 346 -20.99 -42.59 25.63
C LYS A 346 -19.66 -42.40 26.40
N ALA A 347 -19.44 -41.12 26.76
CA ALA A 347 -18.72 -40.63 27.97
C ALA A 347 -17.18 -40.83 28.05
N ALA A 348 -16.42 -40.09 28.89
CA ALA A 348 -16.56 -38.71 29.41
C ALA A 348 -15.20 -38.24 29.97
N GLY A 349 -15.04 -36.95 30.25
CA GLY A 349 -13.74 -36.32 30.52
C GLY A 349 -13.08 -36.48 31.91
N LYS A 350 -11.98 -35.72 32.05
CA LYS A 350 -11.25 -35.30 33.27
C LYS A 350 -10.14 -36.21 33.87
N LYS A 351 -9.12 -35.50 34.39
CA LYS A 351 -8.16 -35.80 35.50
C LYS A 351 -6.87 -36.65 35.26
N LYS A 352 -5.75 -35.89 35.27
CA LYS A 352 -4.49 -36.10 36.04
C LYS A 352 -4.26 -37.44 36.80
N ARG A 353 -3.15 -38.11 36.46
CA ARG A 353 -2.14 -38.78 37.34
C ARG A 353 -0.91 -39.09 36.46
N LYS A 354 0.37 -38.89 36.80
CA LYS A 354 1.18 -38.81 38.05
C LYS A 354 1.57 -40.16 38.67
N SER A 355 2.74 -40.68 38.33
CA SER A 355 3.54 -41.61 39.17
C SER A 355 5.03 -41.68 38.78
N LYS A 356 5.89 -41.73 39.82
CA LYS A 356 7.16 -42.49 40.03
C LYS A 356 7.91 -43.09 38.81
N GLY A 357 9.24 -43.08 38.71
CA GLY A 357 10.30 -42.56 39.59
C GLY A 357 11.09 -43.61 40.39
N LYS A 358 12.39 -43.79 40.07
CA LYS A 358 13.51 -44.47 40.80
C LYS A 358 14.81 -44.28 39.96
N GLY A 359 16.03 -44.13 40.48
CA GLY A 359 16.44 -43.75 41.85
C GLY A 359 17.65 -44.50 42.44
N LYS A 360 18.88 -43.99 42.25
CA LYS A 360 20.14 -44.16 43.05
C LYS A 360 21.18 -43.14 42.48
N LYS A 361 21.97 -42.32 43.21
CA LYS A 361 22.82 -42.44 44.43
C LYS A 361 24.08 -43.29 44.22
N SER A 362 25.29 -42.93 44.70
CA SER A 362 25.83 -41.71 45.40
C SER A 362 27.39 -41.84 45.45
N LYS A 363 28.25 -40.95 46.02
CA LYS A 363 28.17 -39.82 46.99
C LYS A 363 29.46 -38.93 46.87
N ALA A 364 29.42 -37.69 47.35
CA ALA A 364 30.46 -36.99 48.16
C ALA A 364 31.80 -36.51 47.54
N GLU A 365 32.22 -35.23 47.69
CA GLU A 365 32.82 -34.52 48.87
C GLU A 365 34.36 -34.78 48.97
N ASP A 366 35.26 -33.86 49.36
CA ASP A 366 35.12 -32.47 49.86
C ASP A 366 36.41 -31.62 49.69
N GLY A 367 36.32 -30.28 49.86
CA GLY A 367 37.44 -29.33 50.13
C GLY A 367 38.36 -28.86 48.98
N VAL A 368 39.27 -27.87 49.12
CA VAL A 368 39.30 -26.53 49.79
C VAL A 368 40.69 -25.84 49.57
N ASP A 369 40.73 -24.49 49.52
CA ASP A 369 41.85 -23.51 49.63
C ASP A 369 43.02 -23.32 48.60
N ASP A 370 43.23 -22.02 48.29
CA ASP A 370 44.45 -21.15 48.20
C ASP A 370 45.66 -21.31 47.26
N GLY A 371 46.34 -20.16 47.02
CA GLY A 371 47.64 -19.95 46.34
C GLY A 371 47.52 -19.43 44.89
N GLU A 372 47.40 -18.13 44.57
CA GLU A 372 48.36 -17.00 44.65
C GLU A 372 49.57 -17.00 43.66
N GLU A 373 49.58 -15.94 42.84
CA GLU A 373 50.73 -15.14 42.35
C GLU A 373 51.79 -15.62 41.31
N LYS A 374 52.18 -14.63 40.46
CA LYS A 374 53.52 -14.38 39.85
C LYS A 374 54.09 -15.35 38.77
N GLU A 375 55.02 -14.94 37.89
CA GLU A 375 55.35 -13.64 37.23
C GLU A 375 56.31 -13.93 36.05
N GLU A 376 56.31 -13.11 34.98
CA GLU A 376 57.43 -12.89 34.02
C GLU A 376 58.05 -14.14 33.29
N ALA A 377 59.06 -14.03 32.41
CA ALA A 377 59.24 -13.17 31.21
C ALA A 377 60.26 -13.84 30.24
N ALA A 378 60.45 -13.26 29.03
CA ALA A 378 61.46 -13.57 27.99
C ALA A 378 61.48 -15.00 27.39
N ALA A 379 61.47 -15.28 26.08
CA ALA A 379 62.07 -14.69 24.86
C ALA A 379 63.53 -15.12 24.58
N HIS A 380 63.72 -16.03 23.59
CA HIS A 380 64.91 -16.32 22.73
C HIS A 380 64.63 -17.68 21.99
N GLN A 381 65.31 -18.14 20.95
CA GLN A 381 65.83 -17.53 19.70
C GLN A 381 66.13 -18.70 18.71
N LYS A 382 65.89 -18.51 17.39
CA LYS A 382 66.47 -19.23 16.21
C LYS A 382 66.80 -20.74 16.25
N GLY A 383 66.35 -21.45 15.20
CA GLY A 383 67.20 -22.43 14.47
C GLY A 383 66.54 -23.77 14.08
N GLY A 384 66.93 -24.31 12.92
CA GLY A 384 66.58 -25.67 12.47
C GLY A 384 65.84 -25.74 11.13
N GLU A 385 66.33 -26.57 10.20
CA GLU A 385 65.75 -26.82 8.87
C GLU A 385 65.11 -28.21 8.80
N GLY A 386 64.22 -28.41 7.81
CA GLY A 386 64.04 -29.71 7.15
C GLY A 386 62.99 -30.66 7.71
N GLY A 387 61.89 -30.82 6.96
CA GLY A 387 60.92 -31.90 7.18
C GLY A 387 59.67 -31.73 6.31
N ARG A 388 59.38 -32.71 5.45
CA ARG A 388 58.05 -32.89 4.84
C ARG A 388 57.30 -33.93 5.66
N ASP A 389 56.04 -33.67 5.98
CA ASP A 389 55.01 -34.73 6.00
C ASP A 389 53.60 -34.13 5.94
N GLU A 390 52.62 -34.94 5.53
CA GLU A 390 51.22 -34.52 5.34
C GLU A 390 50.33 -34.94 6.52
N ARG A 391 49.61 -34.01 7.17
CA ARG A 391 48.14 -34.10 7.36
C ARG A 391 47.46 -32.95 8.09
N GLU A 392 46.13 -32.95 7.95
CA GLU A 392 45.13 -32.08 8.56
C GLU A 392 45.19 -32.10 10.10
N THR A 393 44.96 -31.01 10.84
CA THR A 393 43.62 -30.43 11.08
C THR A 393 43.69 -29.15 11.96
N SER A 394 42.56 -28.45 12.11
CA SER A 394 42.24 -27.57 13.26
C SER A 394 43.04 -26.25 13.43
N SER A 395 42.63 -25.21 12.68
CA SER A 395 42.81 -23.81 13.10
C SER A 395 41.53 -23.30 13.79
N LYS A 396 41.66 -22.80 15.03
CA LYS A 396 40.52 -22.31 15.82
C LYS A 396 40.00 -20.96 15.31
N LEU A 397 38.69 -20.75 15.47
CA LEU A 397 38.03 -19.46 15.24
C LEU A 397 38.61 -18.37 16.15
N SER A 398 38.97 -17.22 15.57
CA SER A 398 39.16 -15.96 16.29
C SER A 398 38.07 -14.96 15.88
N ALA A 399 37.49 -14.24 16.84
CA ALA A 399 36.30 -13.44 16.62
C ALA A 399 36.64 -11.99 16.23
N SER A 400 36.50 -11.64 14.94
CA SER A 400 36.58 -10.25 14.48
C SER A 400 35.84 -10.02 13.16
N PHE A 401 34.50 -9.91 13.20
CA PHE A 401 33.66 -9.65 12.01
C PHE A 401 32.45 -8.74 12.28
N LEU A 402 32.67 -7.42 12.32
CA LEU A 402 31.61 -6.41 12.19
C LEU A 402 31.93 -5.30 11.15
N TYR A 403 32.95 -5.49 10.31
CA TYR A 403 33.34 -4.54 9.26
C TYR A 403 33.19 -5.17 7.85
N PRO A 404 32.79 -4.40 6.81
CA PRO A 404 32.72 -4.92 5.44
C PRO A 404 34.10 -5.30 4.90
N SER A 405 34.30 -6.58 4.58
CA SER A 405 35.61 -7.14 4.21
C SER A 405 36.20 -6.56 2.93
N TRP A 406 35.36 -6.14 1.97
CA TRP A 406 35.82 -5.57 0.69
C TRP A 406 36.58 -4.23 0.84
N LYS A 407 36.50 -3.57 2.01
CA LYS A 407 37.28 -2.36 2.31
C LYS A 407 38.76 -2.64 2.64
N LEU A 408 39.15 -3.90 2.81
CA LEU A 408 40.53 -4.34 3.12
C LEU A 408 41.31 -4.83 1.88
N ASN A 409 40.69 -4.85 0.69
CA ASN A 409 41.26 -5.38 -0.55
C ASN A 409 41.49 -4.29 -1.61
N SER A 410 41.80 -3.05 -1.21
CA SER A 410 42.26 -2.00 -2.12
C SER A 410 43.76 -2.18 -2.37
N SER A 411 44.10 -2.77 -3.51
CA SER A 411 45.47 -2.94 -4.01
C SER A 411 45.39 -3.13 -5.53
N ASP A 412 45.35 -2.04 -6.27
CA ASP A 412 45.07 -2.01 -7.70
C ASP A 412 46.31 -2.38 -8.53
N SER A 413 46.71 -3.66 -8.47
CA SER A 413 47.77 -4.25 -9.29
C SER A 413 47.18 -5.16 -10.38
N GLU A 414 46.50 -4.56 -11.37
CA GLU A 414 45.76 -5.31 -12.40
C GLU A 414 46.63 -6.02 -13.46
N TYR A 415 47.96 -5.90 -13.38
CA TYR A 415 48.91 -6.44 -14.36
C TYR A 415 50.04 -7.29 -13.74
N SER A 416 49.70 -8.53 -13.36
CA SER A 416 50.56 -9.71 -13.53
C SER A 416 49.79 -10.98 -13.17
N ASP A 417 49.46 -11.80 -14.18
CA ASP A 417 49.24 -13.27 -14.17
C ASP A 417 48.08 -13.68 -15.08
N ALA A 418 48.34 -14.67 -15.96
CA ALA A 418 47.35 -15.16 -16.93
C ALA A 418 46.15 -15.86 -16.26
N GLU A 419 46.36 -16.51 -15.10
CA GLU A 419 45.32 -17.19 -14.33
C GLU A 419 44.35 -16.22 -13.66
N GLY A 420 44.82 -15.02 -13.28
CA GLY A 420 44.00 -13.97 -12.66
C GLY A 420 42.82 -13.55 -13.54
N ASN A 421 42.99 -13.61 -14.86
CA ASN A 421 41.96 -13.27 -15.83
C ASN A 421 40.82 -14.31 -15.85
N ALA A 422 41.15 -15.61 -15.77
CA ALA A 422 40.16 -16.68 -15.68
C ALA A 422 39.36 -16.63 -14.36
N GLN A 423 40.05 -16.48 -13.23
CA GLN A 423 39.42 -16.42 -11.91
C GLN A 423 38.53 -15.17 -11.75
N THR A 424 38.92 -14.04 -12.35
CA THR A 424 38.12 -12.81 -12.38
C THR A 424 36.89 -12.95 -13.28
N LYS A 425 37.03 -13.59 -14.44
CA LYS A 425 35.90 -13.92 -15.34
C LYS A 425 34.87 -14.83 -14.65
N LEU A 426 35.32 -15.82 -13.88
CA LEU A 426 34.42 -16.70 -13.11
C LEU A 426 33.70 -15.93 -11.99
N ARG A 427 34.39 -15.08 -11.22
CA ARG A 427 33.78 -14.20 -10.21
C ARG A 427 32.66 -13.32 -10.82
N LEU A 428 32.89 -12.75 -12.01
CA LEU A 428 31.88 -11.98 -12.74
C LEU A 428 30.66 -12.82 -13.14
N TYR A 429 30.87 -14.06 -13.60
CA TYR A 429 29.76 -14.95 -13.99
C TYR A 429 28.96 -15.47 -12.79
N HIS A 430 29.59 -15.76 -11.65
CA HIS A 430 28.87 -15.98 -10.40
C HIS A 430 28.05 -14.74 -9.98
N GLY A 431 28.61 -13.54 -10.15
CA GLY A 431 27.87 -12.28 -9.96
C GLY A 431 26.60 -12.19 -10.81
N ARG A 432 26.70 -12.50 -12.12
CA ARG A 432 25.55 -12.56 -13.04
C ARG A 432 24.52 -13.62 -12.64
N VAL A 433 24.96 -14.78 -12.15
CA VAL A 433 24.07 -15.82 -11.60
C VAL A 433 23.29 -15.29 -10.39
N ARG A 434 23.96 -14.67 -9.41
CA ARG A 434 23.29 -14.09 -8.22
C ARG A 434 22.34 -12.95 -8.60
N GLN A 435 22.72 -12.10 -9.56
CA GLN A 435 21.86 -11.04 -10.10
C GLN A 435 20.58 -11.60 -10.74
N ALA A 436 20.71 -12.63 -11.60
CA ALA A 436 19.57 -13.29 -12.24
C ALA A 436 18.67 -14.02 -11.23
N ALA A 437 19.23 -14.60 -10.16
CA ALA A 437 18.47 -15.21 -9.07
C ALA A 437 17.65 -14.16 -8.29
N LEU A 438 18.20 -12.98 -8.06
CA LEU A 438 17.49 -11.86 -7.43
C LEU A 438 16.42 -11.26 -8.34
N HIS A 439 16.65 -11.16 -9.65
CA HIS A 439 15.61 -10.77 -10.62
C HIS A 439 14.46 -11.78 -10.68
N CYS A 440 14.75 -13.09 -10.65
CA CYS A 440 13.72 -14.13 -10.58
C CYS A 440 12.97 -14.07 -9.23
N MET A 441 13.66 -13.85 -8.11
CA MET A 441 13.03 -13.65 -6.79
C MET A 441 12.12 -12.42 -6.78
N LEU A 442 12.52 -11.32 -7.42
CA LEU A 442 11.67 -10.13 -7.59
C LEU A 442 10.41 -10.43 -8.42
N ALA A 443 10.49 -11.32 -9.41
CA ALA A 443 9.31 -11.80 -10.15
C ALA A 443 8.40 -12.66 -9.26
N VAL A 444 8.94 -13.55 -8.43
CA VAL A 444 8.15 -14.31 -7.42
C VAL A 444 7.42 -13.38 -6.46
N VAL A 445 8.11 -12.38 -5.90
CA VAL A 445 7.54 -11.39 -4.96
C VAL A 445 6.41 -10.55 -5.59
N LYS A 446 6.42 -10.37 -6.92
CA LYS A 446 5.35 -9.68 -7.67
C LYS A 446 4.21 -10.60 -8.11
N ALA A 447 4.47 -11.90 -8.30
CA ALA A 447 3.47 -12.88 -8.76
C ALA A 447 2.69 -13.56 -7.61
N VAL A 448 3.29 -13.66 -6.42
CA VAL A 448 2.71 -14.34 -5.24
C VAL A 448 1.88 -13.37 -4.40
N GLU A 449 0.74 -13.83 -3.88
CA GLU A 449 -0.06 -13.06 -2.92
C GLU A 449 0.73 -12.78 -1.62
N LYS A 450 0.74 -11.51 -1.20
CA LYS A 450 1.53 -11.02 -0.06
C LYS A 450 1.34 -11.86 1.22
N ARG A 451 0.11 -12.28 1.52
CA ARG A 451 -0.22 -13.14 2.69
C ARG A 451 0.55 -14.47 2.67
N THR A 452 0.64 -15.11 1.50
CA THR A 452 1.38 -16.36 1.30
C THR A 452 2.88 -16.12 1.34
N LEU A 453 3.36 -15.00 0.76
CA LEU A 453 4.76 -14.62 0.79
C LEU A 453 5.28 -14.36 2.22
N TYR A 454 4.50 -13.70 3.07
CA TYR A 454 4.90 -13.42 4.45
C TYR A 454 5.06 -14.68 5.32
N GLY A 455 4.47 -15.82 4.94
CA GLY A 455 4.77 -17.11 5.55
C GLY A 455 6.25 -17.50 5.45
N TYR A 456 6.97 -17.01 4.44
CA TYR A 456 8.40 -17.28 4.23
C TYR A 456 9.33 -16.18 4.76
N TRP A 457 8.82 -15.20 5.53
CA TRP A 457 9.57 -14.04 6.02
C TRP A 457 10.92 -14.41 6.63
N SER A 458 10.90 -15.32 7.60
CA SER A 458 12.07 -15.85 8.35
C SER A 458 13.14 -16.50 7.47
N SER A 459 12.79 -16.92 6.25
CA SER A 459 13.74 -17.51 5.30
C SER A 459 14.55 -16.47 4.53
N PHE A 460 14.13 -15.20 4.49
CA PHE A 460 14.77 -14.14 3.70
C PHE A 460 15.14 -12.89 4.52
N ILE A 461 14.50 -12.68 5.67
CA ILE A 461 14.71 -11.59 6.63
C ILE A 461 14.99 -12.23 8.00
N PRO A 462 15.94 -11.74 8.80
CA PRO A 462 16.27 -12.33 10.10
C PRO A 462 15.21 -12.01 11.16
N ASP A 463 14.84 -13.04 11.94
CA ASP A 463 13.86 -12.93 13.03
C ASP A 463 14.49 -12.46 14.35
N SER A 464 15.73 -12.86 14.65
CA SER A 464 16.42 -12.54 15.92
C SER A 464 17.95 -12.74 15.84
N PRO A 465 18.74 -12.06 16.68
CA PRO A 465 20.17 -12.31 16.83
C PRO A 465 20.42 -13.51 17.76
N THR A 466 20.09 -14.72 17.31
CA THR A 466 20.34 -15.96 18.06
C THR A 466 21.79 -16.45 17.93
N GLY A 467 22.31 -17.08 18.98
CA GLY A 467 23.70 -17.55 19.09
C GLY A 467 23.98 -18.80 18.25
N GLY A 468 24.07 -18.64 16.93
CA GLY A 468 24.48 -19.67 15.98
C GLY A 468 25.13 -19.04 14.74
N PRO A 469 25.50 -19.83 13.71
CA PRO A 469 25.93 -19.28 12.43
C PRO A 469 24.82 -18.39 11.84
N PRO A 470 25.12 -17.15 11.40
CA PRO A 470 24.09 -16.18 11.07
C PRO A 470 23.26 -16.62 9.85
N PRO A 471 21.91 -16.51 9.91
CA PRO A 471 21.05 -17.02 8.85
C PRO A 471 21.27 -16.25 7.54
N LEU A 472 21.59 -16.99 6.48
CA LEU A 472 21.75 -16.44 5.13
C LEU A 472 20.42 -15.85 4.64
N THR A 473 20.43 -14.53 4.45
CA THR A 473 19.27 -13.64 4.27
C THR A 473 19.58 -12.57 3.24
N LEU A 474 18.58 -11.84 2.75
CA LEU A 474 18.79 -10.73 1.80
C LEU A 474 19.81 -9.70 2.34
N LEU A 475 19.74 -9.39 3.63
CA LEU A 475 20.68 -8.50 4.33
C LEU A 475 22.14 -9.00 4.29
N THR A 476 22.36 -10.32 4.20
CA THR A 476 23.70 -10.89 4.04
C THR A 476 24.30 -10.51 2.68
N ILE A 477 23.50 -10.54 1.61
CA ILE A 477 23.92 -10.13 0.26
C ILE A 477 24.17 -8.62 0.24
N ILE A 478 23.24 -7.84 0.81
CA ILE A 478 23.29 -6.38 0.88
C ILE A 478 24.54 -5.88 1.62
N LEU A 479 24.98 -6.58 2.67
CA LEU A 479 26.16 -6.18 3.47
C LEU A 479 27.49 -6.77 2.98
N LYS A 480 27.48 -7.89 2.24
CA LYS A 480 28.71 -8.67 1.97
C LYS A 480 29.01 -8.97 0.50
N ASP A 481 28.08 -8.80 -0.44
CA ASP A 481 28.39 -9.05 -1.86
C ASP A 481 29.32 -7.95 -2.41
N PRO A 482 30.46 -8.30 -3.03
CA PRO A 482 31.39 -7.30 -3.58
C PRO A 482 30.79 -6.46 -4.72
N LEU A 483 29.81 -6.98 -5.47
CA LEU A 483 29.29 -6.34 -6.69
C LEU A 483 28.10 -5.41 -6.39
N PRO A 484 28.20 -4.09 -6.65
CA PRO A 484 27.11 -3.14 -6.37
C PRO A 484 25.80 -3.47 -7.08
N LYS A 485 25.85 -4.04 -8.30
CA LYS A 485 24.65 -4.50 -9.03
C LYS A 485 23.91 -5.63 -8.30
N VAL A 486 24.62 -6.55 -7.63
CA VAL A 486 23.99 -7.65 -6.88
C VAL A 486 23.37 -7.13 -5.58
N ARG A 487 24.05 -6.21 -4.87
CA ARG A 487 23.49 -5.51 -3.69
C ARG A 487 22.23 -4.73 -4.06
N LEU A 488 22.23 -4.02 -5.19
CA LEU A 488 21.08 -3.29 -5.73
C LEU A 488 19.87 -4.21 -5.96
N CYS A 489 20.05 -5.35 -6.63
CA CYS A 489 18.97 -6.31 -6.87
C CYS A 489 18.42 -6.91 -5.56
N ALA A 490 19.26 -7.14 -4.55
CA ALA A 490 18.82 -7.62 -3.24
C ALA A 490 18.00 -6.56 -2.48
N LEU A 491 18.39 -5.28 -2.56
CA LEU A 491 17.61 -4.16 -2.04
C LEU A 491 16.28 -3.97 -2.77
N GLN A 492 16.22 -4.22 -4.08
CA GLN A 492 14.97 -4.19 -4.86
C GLN A 492 14.00 -5.30 -4.43
N VAL A 493 14.50 -6.53 -4.22
CA VAL A 493 13.70 -7.64 -3.66
C VAL A 493 13.18 -7.26 -2.27
N LEU A 494 14.04 -6.77 -1.38
CA LEU A 494 13.64 -6.39 -0.02
C LEU A 494 12.62 -5.23 -0.02
N SER A 495 12.81 -4.23 -0.88
CA SER A 495 11.85 -3.14 -1.07
C SER A 495 10.49 -3.65 -1.53
N ALA A 496 10.45 -4.63 -2.46
CA ALA A 496 9.20 -5.22 -2.94
C ALA A 496 8.52 -6.16 -1.92
N ILE A 497 9.26 -6.67 -0.92
CA ILE A 497 8.69 -7.39 0.23
C ILE A 497 8.09 -6.39 1.24
N LEU A 498 8.78 -5.28 1.52
CA LEU A 498 8.34 -4.24 2.46
C LEU A 498 7.21 -3.35 1.92
N ASP A 499 7.12 -3.16 0.60
CA ASP A 499 6.01 -2.47 -0.05
C ASP A 499 4.67 -3.16 0.32
N SER A 500 3.71 -2.36 0.80
CA SER A 500 2.39 -2.80 1.24
C SER A 500 2.43 -3.87 2.36
N SER A 501 3.44 -3.81 3.24
CA SER A 501 3.59 -4.70 4.41
C SER A 501 2.94 -4.20 5.69
N ARG A 502 2.40 -2.97 5.71
CA ARG A 502 1.83 -2.30 6.90
C ARG A 502 0.84 -3.16 7.69
N GLN A 503 -0.05 -3.91 7.03
CA GLN A 503 -1.01 -4.79 7.72
C GLN A 503 -0.35 -5.97 8.43
N PHE A 504 0.75 -6.50 7.90
CA PHE A 504 1.54 -7.56 8.51
C PHE A 504 2.43 -7.01 9.63
N LEU A 505 3.15 -5.92 9.38
CA LEU A 505 4.03 -5.28 10.36
C LEU A 505 3.29 -4.63 11.53
N ALA A 506 2.02 -4.23 11.37
CA ALA A 506 1.20 -3.64 12.44
C ALA A 506 1.04 -4.52 13.69
N VAL A 507 1.29 -5.84 13.58
CA VAL A 507 1.26 -6.79 14.70
C VAL A 507 2.51 -6.68 15.60
N ALA A 508 3.59 -6.05 15.14
CA ALA A 508 4.85 -5.94 15.89
C ALA A 508 4.71 -5.09 17.17
N GLU A 509 5.27 -5.58 18.28
CA GLU A 509 5.24 -4.89 19.58
C GLU A 509 6.44 -5.26 20.45
N ASP A 510 7.02 -4.28 21.15
CA ASP A 510 8.13 -4.46 22.09
C ASP A 510 8.16 -3.41 23.23
N THR A 511 6.97 -2.98 23.65
CA THR A 511 6.74 -2.04 24.77
C THR A 511 6.63 -2.74 26.13
N THR A 512 6.42 -4.06 26.15
CA THR A 512 6.25 -4.86 27.37
C THR A 512 7.52 -5.61 27.77
N SER A 513 7.79 -5.71 29.08
CA SER A 513 8.91 -6.50 29.60
C SER A 513 8.61 -8.00 29.43
N PRO A 514 9.50 -8.81 28.82
CA PRO A 514 9.23 -10.23 28.62
C PRO A 514 9.12 -10.97 29.96
N ARG A 515 7.93 -11.53 30.23
CA ARG A 515 7.60 -12.29 31.45
C ARG A 515 7.11 -13.72 31.12
N THR A 516 7.48 -14.25 29.96
CA THR A 516 7.04 -15.54 29.42
C THR A 516 8.23 -16.37 28.94
N SER A 517 8.16 -17.69 29.12
CA SER A 517 9.14 -18.67 28.59
C SER A 517 8.94 -19.00 27.10
N TYR A 518 8.27 -18.10 26.36
CA TYR A 518 7.94 -18.19 24.95
C TYR A 518 7.99 -16.78 24.35
N THR A 519 8.60 -16.67 23.17
CA THR A 519 8.69 -15.42 22.39
C THR A 519 7.44 -15.30 21.51
N PRO A 520 6.55 -14.31 21.74
CA PRO A 520 5.37 -14.13 20.89
C PRO A 520 5.76 -13.58 19.52
N PHE A 521 4.97 -13.93 18.50
CA PHE A 521 5.21 -13.51 17.11
C PHE A 521 5.33 -11.98 16.94
N SER A 522 4.58 -11.19 17.71
CA SER A 522 4.67 -9.72 17.75
C SER A 522 6.06 -9.22 18.15
N LEU A 523 6.72 -9.89 19.11
CA LEU A 523 8.08 -9.56 19.54
C LEU A 523 9.12 -10.00 18.50
N THR A 524 8.92 -11.17 17.88
CA THR A 524 9.77 -11.66 16.78
C THR A 524 9.75 -10.70 15.58
N LEU A 525 8.58 -10.14 15.26
CA LEU A 525 8.45 -9.17 14.18
C LEU A 525 9.05 -7.80 14.55
N ALA A 526 8.98 -7.42 15.83
CA ALA A 526 9.66 -6.23 16.35
C ALA A 526 11.20 -6.37 16.35
N THR A 527 11.75 -7.56 16.64
CA THR A 527 13.19 -7.82 16.47
C THR A 527 13.61 -7.83 15.00
N ALA A 528 12.81 -8.39 14.11
CA ALA A 528 13.07 -8.33 12.67
C ALA A 528 13.10 -6.88 12.13
N ILE A 529 12.16 -6.01 12.55
CA ILE A 529 12.16 -4.59 12.18
C ILE A 529 13.43 -3.87 12.68
N ARG A 530 13.90 -4.17 13.89
CA ARG A 530 15.16 -3.59 14.41
C ARG A 530 16.38 -4.06 13.64
N GLU A 531 16.44 -5.34 13.29
CA GLU A 531 17.59 -5.90 12.56
C GLU A 531 17.63 -5.43 11.09
N LEU A 532 16.45 -5.19 10.49
CA LEU A 532 16.30 -4.48 9.22
C LEU A 532 16.85 -3.05 9.31
N HIS A 533 16.45 -2.26 10.32
CA HIS A 533 17.01 -0.93 10.57
C HIS A 533 18.53 -0.97 10.72
N ARG A 534 19.04 -1.79 11.64
CA ARG A 534 20.48 -1.94 11.93
C ARG A 534 21.28 -2.28 10.67
N SER A 535 20.81 -3.22 9.87
CA SER A 535 21.50 -3.67 8.66
C SER A 535 21.40 -2.66 7.51
N LEU A 536 20.26 -2.00 7.32
CA LEU A 536 20.13 -0.97 6.29
C LEU A 536 20.90 0.30 6.65
N SER A 537 20.99 0.67 7.93
CA SER A 537 21.90 1.71 8.44
C SER A 537 23.37 1.41 8.17
N LEU A 538 23.80 0.15 8.36
CA LEU A 538 25.17 -0.27 8.03
C LEU A 538 25.42 -0.24 6.51
N ALA A 539 24.43 -0.65 5.70
CA ALA A 539 24.52 -0.55 4.24
C ALA A 539 24.59 0.90 3.75
N LEU A 540 23.83 1.82 4.35
CA LEU A 540 23.81 3.25 4.02
C LEU A 540 25.20 3.89 4.15
N VAL A 541 25.90 3.61 5.26
CA VAL A 541 27.24 4.15 5.57
C VAL A 541 28.36 3.43 4.80
N ALA A 542 28.14 2.18 4.36
CA ALA A 542 29.13 1.39 3.63
C ALA A 542 29.05 1.55 2.10
N GLU A 543 27.90 1.90 1.53
CA GLU A 543 27.70 1.90 0.08
C GLU A 543 28.34 3.10 -0.64
N THR A 544 29.03 2.83 -1.74
CA THR A 544 29.74 3.82 -2.58
C THR A 544 29.07 4.07 -3.93
N SER A 545 28.22 3.15 -4.41
CA SER A 545 27.45 3.30 -5.65
C SER A 545 26.23 4.21 -5.44
N PRO A 546 26.09 5.37 -6.10
CA PRO A 546 24.94 6.27 -5.92
C PRO A 546 23.59 5.61 -6.27
N GLN A 547 23.59 4.70 -7.25
CA GLN A 547 22.42 3.92 -7.65
C GLN A 547 21.99 2.92 -6.56
N THR A 548 22.96 2.26 -5.92
CA THR A 548 22.71 1.29 -4.85
C THR A 548 22.33 2.01 -3.55
N LEU A 549 23.03 3.11 -3.22
CA LEU A 549 22.74 4.01 -2.10
C LEU A 549 21.30 4.56 -2.19
N THR A 550 20.89 5.04 -3.37
CA THR A 550 19.51 5.43 -3.69
C THR A 550 18.50 4.32 -3.33
N GLN A 551 18.82 3.06 -3.61
CA GLN A 551 17.93 1.95 -3.27
C GLN A 551 17.97 1.58 -1.78
N VAL A 552 19.09 1.75 -1.06
CA VAL A 552 19.14 1.61 0.41
C VAL A 552 18.17 2.61 1.06
N ILE A 553 18.23 3.88 0.65
CA ILE A 553 17.40 4.96 1.20
C ILE A 553 15.92 4.71 0.89
N LYS A 554 15.58 4.25 -0.32
CA LYS A 554 14.21 3.82 -0.67
C LYS A 554 13.73 2.63 0.16
N CYS A 555 14.59 1.65 0.43
CA CYS A 555 14.27 0.49 1.27
C CYS A 555 13.99 0.91 2.72
N LEU A 556 14.77 1.85 3.27
CA LEU A 556 14.52 2.49 4.56
C LEU A 556 13.18 3.25 4.56
N ALA A 557 12.86 4.00 3.51
CA ALA A 557 11.58 4.70 3.41
C ALA A 557 10.37 3.73 3.42
N PHE A 558 10.45 2.60 2.72
CA PHE A 558 9.44 1.55 2.81
C PHE A 558 9.32 0.97 4.22
N LEU A 559 10.43 0.75 4.94
CA LEU A 559 10.40 0.28 6.33
C LEU A 559 9.72 1.30 7.27
N VAL A 560 10.03 2.59 7.10
CA VAL A 560 9.45 3.70 7.88
C VAL A 560 7.94 3.88 7.63
N SER A 561 7.48 3.75 6.38
CA SER A 561 6.06 3.89 6.04
C SER A 561 5.17 2.70 6.46
N ASN A 562 5.76 1.55 6.82
CA ASN A 562 5.02 0.33 7.14
C ASN A 562 5.13 -0.15 8.61
N ALA A 563 6.15 0.25 9.37
CA ALA A 563 6.36 -0.24 10.76
C ALA A 563 5.60 0.57 11.84
N PRO A 564 5.05 -0.08 12.89
CA PRO A 564 4.24 0.57 13.91
C PRO A 564 5.09 1.15 15.07
N TYR A 565 5.86 2.23 14.82
CA TYR A 565 6.73 2.87 15.82
C TYR A 565 6.06 3.18 17.17
N HIS A 566 4.76 3.49 17.21
CA HIS A 566 4.03 3.68 18.48
C HIS A 566 3.95 2.43 19.38
N ARG A 567 4.23 1.23 18.84
CA ARG A 567 4.30 -0.07 19.56
C ARG A 567 5.74 -0.60 19.70
N LEU A 568 6.73 0.11 19.16
CA LEU A 568 8.14 -0.26 19.22
C LEU A 568 8.87 0.57 20.29
N ARG A 569 10.12 0.21 20.59
CA ARG A 569 10.97 1.03 21.46
C ARG A 569 11.47 2.26 20.69
N PRO A 570 11.38 3.47 21.27
CA PRO A 570 11.90 4.69 20.64
C PRO A 570 13.41 4.63 20.36
N GLY A 571 13.86 5.47 19.43
CA GLY A 571 15.27 5.72 19.09
C GLY A 571 15.66 5.21 17.70
N LEU A 572 14.84 4.34 17.08
CA LEU A 572 15.09 3.83 15.72
C LEU A 572 15.02 4.95 14.67
N LEU A 573 14.09 5.90 14.83
CA LEU A 573 13.96 7.02 13.91
C LEU A 573 15.04 8.07 14.20
N GLY A 574 15.35 8.33 15.48
CA GLY A 574 16.42 9.25 15.88
C GLY A 574 17.81 8.84 15.40
N GLN A 575 18.14 7.54 15.42
CA GLN A 575 19.39 7.05 14.84
C GLN A 575 19.43 7.28 13.32
N LEU A 576 18.36 6.91 12.61
CA LEU A 576 18.25 7.05 11.15
C LEU A 576 18.28 8.54 10.71
N TRP A 577 17.61 9.41 11.46
CA TRP A 577 17.57 10.87 11.24
C TRP A 577 18.96 11.50 11.26
N LYS A 578 19.80 11.12 12.23
CA LYS A 578 21.19 11.60 12.32
C LYS A 578 22.06 11.02 11.19
N GLN A 579 21.86 9.75 10.83
CA GLN A 579 22.64 9.08 9.79
C GLN A 579 22.34 9.58 8.37
N ILE A 580 21.10 10.01 8.07
CA ILE A 580 20.71 10.47 6.73
C ILE A 580 21.06 11.95 6.46
N ARG A 581 21.20 12.79 7.50
CA ARG A 581 21.45 14.24 7.37
C ARG A 581 22.61 14.63 6.42
N PRO A 582 23.77 13.93 6.38
CA PRO A 582 24.86 14.25 5.44
C PRO A 582 24.48 14.11 3.96
N TYR A 583 23.57 13.19 3.63
CA TYR A 583 23.20 12.87 2.24
C TYR A 583 22.26 13.91 1.61
N VAL A 584 21.72 14.85 2.40
CA VAL A 584 20.91 15.99 1.92
C VAL A 584 21.66 16.82 0.87
N ARG A 585 22.97 17.02 1.04
CA ARG A 585 23.83 17.80 0.13
C ARG A 585 24.66 16.92 -0.82
N HIS A 586 24.23 15.68 -1.06
CA HIS A 586 24.92 14.73 -1.95
C HIS A 586 24.96 15.21 -3.41
N ARG A 587 26.07 14.93 -4.13
CA ARG A 587 26.30 15.43 -5.51
C ARG A 587 25.25 14.94 -6.52
N ASP A 588 24.82 13.68 -6.40
CA ASP A 588 23.74 13.09 -7.20
C ASP A 588 22.35 13.53 -6.70
N ALA A 589 21.54 14.14 -7.57
CA ALA A 589 20.19 14.58 -7.27
C ALA A 589 19.22 13.43 -6.96
N THR A 590 19.40 12.23 -7.53
CA THR A 590 18.53 11.06 -7.27
C THR A 590 18.66 10.54 -5.84
N VAL A 591 19.87 10.63 -5.27
CA VAL A 591 20.12 10.38 -3.85
C VAL A 591 19.40 11.45 -3.00
N ARG A 592 19.54 12.74 -3.33
CA ARG A 592 18.88 13.83 -2.59
C ARG A 592 17.35 13.74 -2.58
N VAL A 593 16.74 13.42 -3.73
CA VAL A 593 15.29 13.12 -3.83
C VAL A 593 14.92 11.96 -2.92
N SER A 594 15.75 10.91 -2.86
CA SER A 594 15.49 9.74 -2.01
C SER A 594 15.63 10.08 -0.52
N VAL A 595 16.58 10.94 -0.14
CA VAL A 595 16.72 11.48 1.23
C VAL A 595 15.49 12.27 1.65
N LEU A 596 15.00 13.18 0.80
CA LEU A 596 13.77 13.92 1.05
C LEU A 596 12.54 13.00 1.12
N THR A 597 12.48 11.96 0.28
CA THR A 597 11.44 10.91 0.34
C THR A 597 11.46 10.18 1.70
N LEU A 598 12.64 9.87 2.24
CA LEU A 598 12.78 9.26 3.56
C LEU A 598 12.40 10.22 4.69
N TYR A 599 12.77 11.50 4.62
CA TYR A 599 12.26 12.51 5.56
C TYR A 599 10.73 12.63 5.49
N GLY A 600 10.13 12.56 4.29
CA GLY A 600 8.68 12.50 4.10
C GLY A 600 8.03 11.30 4.78
N ALA A 601 8.62 10.11 4.67
CA ALA A 601 8.19 8.92 5.40
C ALA A 601 8.32 9.09 6.93
N LEU A 602 9.42 9.69 7.40
CA LEU A 602 9.68 9.95 8.82
C LEU A 602 8.65 10.92 9.43
N VAL A 603 8.24 11.96 8.71
CA VAL A 603 7.26 12.93 9.20
C VAL A 603 5.79 12.52 8.97
N THR A 604 5.51 11.53 8.11
CA THR A 604 4.14 11.01 7.92
C THR A 604 3.83 9.77 8.74
N THR A 605 4.83 8.99 9.18
CA THR A 605 4.58 7.74 9.91
C THR A 605 4.02 8.01 11.30
N GLN A 606 2.73 7.69 11.50
CA GLN A 606 2.01 7.85 12.77
C GLN A 606 2.07 9.28 13.34
N ALA A 607 2.03 10.30 12.46
CA ALA A 607 2.07 11.70 12.88
C ALA A 607 0.79 12.11 13.65
N PRO A 608 0.90 12.90 14.74
CA PRO A 608 2.15 13.36 15.37
C PRO A 608 2.80 12.26 16.24
N LEU A 609 4.04 11.89 15.92
CA LEU A 609 4.82 10.90 16.69
C LEU A 609 5.80 11.62 17.63
N PRO A 610 5.78 11.38 18.96
CA PRO A 610 6.59 12.15 19.91
C PRO A 610 8.11 12.10 19.66
N GLU A 611 8.65 10.98 19.16
CA GLU A 611 10.07 10.88 18.78
C GLU A 611 10.43 11.85 17.65
N VAL A 612 9.55 12.01 16.66
CA VAL A 612 9.76 12.89 15.51
C VAL A 612 9.51 14.35 15.88
N GLN A 613 8.53 14.63 16.75
CA GLN A 613 8.31 15.96 17.30
C GLN A 613 9.59 16.51 17.99
N LEU A 614 10.27 15.68 18.78
CA LEU A 614 11.55 16.04 19.41
C LEU A 614 12.69 16.21 18.39
N LEU A 615 12.75 15.40 17.33
CA LEU A 615 13.76 15.53 16.27
C LEU A 615 13.59 16.79 15.40
N LEU A 616 12.37 17.31 15.30
CA LEU A 616 12.05 18.58 14.62
C LEU A 616 12.41 19.80 15.48
N GLN A 617 12.43 19.65 16.80
CA GLN A 617 12.76 20.69 17.78
C GLN A 617 14.25 20.75 18.16
N GLN A 618 15.10 19.84 17.66
CA GLN A 618 16.54 19.90 17.91
C GLN A 618 17.16 21.12 17.19
N PRO A 619 17.92 21.97 17.91
CA PRO A 619 18.60 23.11 17.29
C PRO A 619 19.69 22.62 16.34
N GLU A 620 20.11 23.48 15.40
CA GLU A 620 21.23 23.16 14.52
C GLU A 620 22.55 23.11 15.29
N GLU A 621 22.97 21.90 15.66
CA GLU A 621 24.38 21.59 15.96
C GLU A 621 25.24 22.16 14.81
N SER A 622 26.01 23.20 15.12
CA SER A 622 26.71 24.02 14.12
C SER A 622 27.81 23.24 13.40
N GLY A 623 28.09 23.62 12.16
CA GLY A 623 28.92 22.82 11.25
C GLY A 623 30.39 22.65 11.69
N CYS A 624 31.02 21.64 11.08
CA CYS A 624 32.45 21.29 11.15
C CYS A 624 32.99 20.77 12.50
N SER A 625 33.15 19.44 12.58
CA SER A 625 34.22 18.79 13.35
C SER A 625 34.63 17.45 12.74
N VAL A 626 35.92 17.14 12.88
CA VAL A 626 36.71 16.10 12.18
C VAL A 626 36.16 14.67 12.34
N PRO A 627 36.24 13.79 11.32
CA PRO A 627 35.90 12.37 11.47
C PRO A 627 36.98 11.60 12.26
N GLY A 628 36.73 11.33 13.54
CA GLY A 628 37.60 10.48 14.36
C GLY A 628 36.95 10.00 15.67
N SER A 629 37.07 8.70 15.95
CA SER A 629 36.74 8.04 17.22
C SER A 629 35.31 8.24 17.78
N PHE A 630 34.39 7.34 17.40
CA PHE A 630 33.14 7.12 18.15
C PHE A 630 33.14 5.74 18.81
N THR A 631 33.36 5.69 20.12
CA THR A 631 32.97 4.56 20.98
C THR A 631 31.73 4.95 21.78
N PRO A 632 30.57 4.31 21.57
CA PRO A 632 29.38 4.60 22.37
C PRO A 632 29.49 3.94 23.75
N GLN A 633 29.40 4.74 24.82
CA GLN A 633 29.02 4.26 26.15
C GLN A 633 27.58 4.70 26.46
N ASP A 634 26.87 3.88 27.23
CA ASP A 634 25.45 4.08 27.51
C ASP A 634 25.14 5.35 28.31
N SER A 635 24.22 6.16 27.79
CA SER A 635 23.42 7.12 28.57
C SER A 635 21.97 6.64 28.63
N SER A 636 21.74 5.55 29.35
CA SER A 636 20.38 5.16 29.77
C SER A 636 19.94 6.01 30.97
N LEU A 637 18.62 6.05 31.25
CA LEU A 637 17.94 6.99 32.16
C LEU A 637 17.86 8.42 31.57
N SER A 638 16.76 9.18 31.67
CA SER A 638 15.46 8.92 32.31
C SER A 638 14.31 9.44 31.43
N TRP A 639 13.33 8.59 31.14
CA TRP A 639 12.11 8.96 30.39
C TRP A 639 10.80 8.54 31.11
N ARG A 640 10.90 8.05 32.36
CA ARG A 640 9.72 7.62 33.15
C ARG A 640 9.34 8.64 34.23
N GLN A 641 8.85 9.80 33.82
CA GLN A 641 7.94 10.59 34.64
C GLN A 641 6.67 10.89 33.83
N ARG A 642 5.55 10.30 34.25
CA ARG A 642 4.21 10.59 33.70
C ARG A 642 3.73 11.92 34.27
N SER A 643 3.01 12.70 33.47
CA SER A 643 2.18 13.80 33.94
C SER A 643 1.20 13.31 35.01
N GLY A 644 1.21 13.95 36.17
CA GLY A 644 0.31 13.63 37.29
C GLY A 644 -1.05 14.33 37.16
N THR A 645 -2.10 13.69 37.64
CA THR A 645 -3.46 14.25 37.73
C THR A 645 -3.56 15.36 38.77
N ALA A 646 -4.44 16.34 38.55
CA ALA A 646 -4.58 17.53 39.39
C ALA A 646 -5.49 17.34 40.63
N SER A 647 -5.33 18.26 41.62
CA SER A 647 -6.18 18.60 42.79
C SER A 647 -5.47 18.41 44.16
N PRO A 648 -5.86 19.14 45.23
CA PRO A 648 -5.91 20.61 45.27
C PRO A 648 -5.35 21.25 46.56
N ALA A 649 -4.98 22.54 46.45
CA ALA A 649 -4.96 23.60 47.49
C ALA A 649 -4.36 23.35 48.91
N ARG A 650 -3.23 24.02 49.18
CA ARG A 650 -3.08 24.93 50.36
C ARG A 650 -1.91 25.92 50.18
N ALA A 651 -1.91 26.99 50.98
CA ALA A 651 -1.08 28.19 50.82
C ALA A 651 -0.20 28.45 52.09
N PRO A 652 0.60 29.53 52.24
CA PRO A 652 2.04 29.35 52.48
C PRO A 652 2.65 30.09 53.70
N ALA A 653 3.87 29.70 54.09
CA ALA A 653 4.81 30.45 54.94
C ALA A 653 6.20 29.78 54.91
N ALA A 654 7.33 30.39 55.31
CA ALA A 654 7.81 31.78 55.25
C ALA A 654 9.27 31.82 55.76
N SER A 655 10.06 32.84 55.39
CA SER A 655 11.33 33.29 56.04
C SER A 655 12.56 32.36 55.98
N SER A 656 13.83 32.81 56.11
CA SER A 656 14.45 34.10 55.75
C SER A 656 15.99 34.08 55.98
N GLN A 657 16.77 34.71 55.07
CA GLN A 657 18.02 35.46 55.38
C GLN A 657 19.25 34.64 55.89
N GLN A 658 20.52 35.08 55.81
CA GLN A 658 21.15 36.29 55.22
C GLN A 658 22.67 36.08 54.93
N SER A 659 23.24 36.86 53.98
CA SER A 659 24.66 37.36 53.91
C SER A 659 25.85 36.38 53.88
N SER A 660 27.04 36.67 53.32
CA SER A 660 27.56 37.61 52.30
C SER A 660 29.06 37.25 52.07
N CYS A 661 29.74 37.41 50.92
CA CYS A 661 30.10 38.65 50.20
C CYS A 661 30.83 38.34 48.86
N THR A 662 30.79 39.28 47.89
CA THR A 662 31.82 39.62 46.85
C THR A 662 32.68 38.53 46.15
N GLN A 663 32.89 38.50 44.83
CA GLN A 663 32.48 39.32 43.66
C GLN A 663 32.66 38.47 42.38
N SER A 664 31.83 38.63 41.35
CA SER A 664 31.98 37.96 40.03
C SER A 664 31.21 38.73 38.93
N PRO A 665 31.67 38.78 37.66
CA PRO A 665 31.11 39.70 36.66
C PRO A 665 29.87 39.19 35.90
N ARG A 666 28.89 40.10 35.76
CA ARG A 666 27.77 40.14 34.78
C ARG A 666 26.87 38.89 34.68
N LEU A 667 25.60 39.07 35.06
CA LEU A 667 24.53 38.08 34.86
C LEU A 667 24.32 37.75 33.36
N PRO A 668 24.06 36.49 33.00
CA PRO A 668 23.24 36.15 31.86
C PRO A 668 21.82 36.69 32.07
N GLN A 669 21.16 37.18 31.02
CA GLN A 669 19.74 37.53 31.11
C GLN A 669 18.90 36.28 31.39
N THR A 670 17.84 36.42 32.19
CA THR A 670 16.81 35.39 32.34
C THR A 670 16.19 35.08 30.98
N PRO A 671 15.94 33.80 30.63
CA PRO A 671 15.20 33.48 29.41
C PRO A 671 13.77 34.00 29.54
N GLY A 672 13.52 35.15 28.91
CA GLY A 672 12.17 35.51 28.48
C GLY A 672 11.65 34.50 27.45
N GLU A 673 10.37 34.63 27.11
CA GLU A 673 9.65 33.71 26.22
C GLU A 673 10.40 33.53 24.89
N GLY A 674 11.09 32.40 24.76
CA GLY A 674 11.94 32.13 23.60
C GLY A 674 11.11 31.86 22.36
N GLU A 675 11.22 32.74 21.36
CA GLU A 675 10.62 32.55 20.04
C GLU A 675 10.99 31.16 19.50
N SER A 676 9.98 30.36 19.16
CA SER A 676 10.18 28.99 18.72
C SER A 676 10.75 28.95 17.30
N SER A 677 12.08 28.93 17.21
CA SER A 677 12.83 28.83 15.96
C SER A 677 12.21 27.76 15.04
N PRO A 678 11.88 28.08 13.77
CA PRO A 678 11.12 27.19 12.92
C PRO A 678 11.89 25.87 12.67
N PRO A 679 11.23 24.71 12.57
CA PRO A 679 11.91 23.42 12.49
C PRO A 679 12.98 23.37 11.39
N TRP A 680 14.18 22.87 11.69
CA TRP A 680 15.32 22.92 10.75
C TRP A 680 15.00 22.25 9.40
N LEU A 681 14.16 21.21 9.39
CA LEU A 681 13.72 20.52 8.17
C LEU A 681 12.74 21.38 7.34
N LEU A 682 11.92 22.22 7.97
CA LEU A 682 11.11 23.22 7.28
C LEU A 682 12.04 24.24 6.62
N GLN A 683 12.98 24.82 7.38
CA GLN A 683 13.97 25.77 6.84
C GLN A 683 14.75 25.17 5.65
N LEU A 684 15.25 23.94 5.77
CA LEU A 684 15.94 23.23 4.70
C LEU A 684 15.07 23.13 3.43
N CYS A 685 13.82 22.69 3.56
CA CYS A 685 12.96 22.53 2.39
C CYS A 685 12.56 23.88 1.78
N VAL A 686 12.37 24.93 2.59
CA VAL A 686 12.20 26.31 2.10
C VAL A 686 13.42 26.77 1.30
N LEU A 687 14.64 26.54 1.80
CA LEU A 687 15.89 26.89 1.10
C LEU A 687 16.03 26.10 -0.22
N LEU A 688 15.84 24.78 -0.21
CA LEU A 688 15.94 23.92 -1.40
C LEU A 688 14.93 24.29 -2.49
N VAL A 689 13.78 24.86 -2.13
CA VAL A 689 12.76 25.31 -3.08
C VAL A 689 13.06 26.72 -3.61
N THR A 690 13.56 27.63 -2.78
CA THR A 690 13.52 29.08 -3.08
C THR A 690 14.87 29.75 -3.33
N GLN A 691 15.99 29.11 -2.98
CA GLN A 691 17.33 29.66 -3.17
C GLN A 691 18.03 29.04 -4.39
N PRO A 692 18.88 29.81 -5.09
CA PRO A 692 19.77 29.25 -6.10
C PRO A 692 20.81 28.35 -5.44
N ARG A 693 21.32 27.39 -6.22
CA ARG A 693 22.32 26.44 -5.74
C ARG A 693 23.66 27.15 -5.49
N GLU A 694 24.14 27.10 -4.25
CA GLU A 694 25.51 27.48 -3.91
C GLU A 694 26.51 26.63 -4.71
N ASN A 695 27.36 27.28 -5.50
CA ASN A 695 28.42 26.59 -6.22
C ASN A 695 29.45 26.05 -5.23
N GLN A 696 29.61 24.73 -5.19
CA GLN A 696 30.78 24.09 -4.57
C GLN A 696 32.00 24.47 -5.42
N SER A 697 32.76 25.45 -4.92
CA SER A 697 33.85 26.11 -5.63
C SER A 697 35.06 25.18 -5.82
N ASP A 698 35.09 24.44 -6.93
CA ASP A 698 36.28 23.78 -7.46
C ASP A 698 36.29 23.93 -9.00
N SER A 699 37.39 24.49 -9.53
CA SER A 699 37.67 24.78 -10.95
C SER A 699 36.94 25.97 -11.60
N GLU A 700 37.70 26.74 -12.38
CA GLU A 700 37.22 27.84 -13.23
C GLU A 700 36.56 27.32 -14.52
N GLY A 701 35.61 28.07 -15.07
CA GLY A 701 34.94 27.73 -16.34
C GLY A 701 33.70 28.60 -16.62
N ALA A 702 33.82 29.51 -17.58
CA ALA A 702 32.84 30.58 -17.87
C ALA A 702 31.36 30.13 -18.02
N GLY A 703 30.43 30.92 -17.45
CA GLY A 703 29.09 31.10 -18.03
C GLY A 703 27.94 30.21 -17.52
N GLY A 704 27.97 29.71 -16.29
CA GLY A 704 26.83 29.05 -15.64
C GLY A 704 26.02 30.00 -14.74
N GLY A 705 24.74 30.21 -15.02
CA GLY A 705 23.88 31.12 -14.26
C GLY A 705 23.44 30.60 -12.87
N SER A 706 22.91 31.51 -12.04
CA SER A 706 22.39 31.26 -10.68
C SER A 706 21.10 30.42 -10.70
N ALA A 707 21.22 29.12 -11.00
CA ALA A 707 20.10 28.21 -11.18
C ALA A 707 19.55 27.70 -9.83
N LEU A 708 18.22 27.53 -9.76
CA LEU A 708 17.55 26.78 -8.70
C LEU A 708 17.90 25.29 -8.75
N GLU A 709 17.61 24.55 -7.68
CA GLU A 709 17.76 23.09 -7.65
C GLU A 709 16.89 22.40 -8.74
N PRO A 710 17.28 21.20 -9.23
CA PRO A 710 16.50 20.48 -10.23
C PRO A 710 15.06 20.22 -9.77
N PRO A 711 14.03 20.34 -10.64
CA PRO A 711 12.63 20.20 -10.26
C PRO A 711 12.30 18.96 -9.40
N PRO A 712 12.87 17.76 -9.63
CA PRO A 712 12.63 16.60 -8.76
C PRO A 712 13.02 16.82 -7.28
N VAL A 713 14.10 17.57 -7.00
CA VAL A 713 14.53 17.92 -5.64
C VAL A 713 13.55 18.91 -5.01
N ARG A 714 13.13 19.92 -5.77
CA ARG A 714 12.19 20.97 -5.33
C ARG A 714 10.80 20.39 -5.04
N LEU A 715 10.30 19.49 -5.90
CA LEU A 715 9.05 18.76 -5.70
C LEU A 715 9.09 17.89 -4.44
N ALA A 716 10.18 17.15 -4.22
CA ALA A 716 10.34 16.34 -3.01
C ALA A 716 10.42 17.20 -1.73
N ALA A 717 11.05 18.37 -1.80
CA ALA A 717 11.10 19.32 -0.68
C ALA A 717 9.70 19.94 -0.38
N LEU A 718 8.93 20.30 -1.41
CA LEU A 718 7.55 20.77 -1.24
C LEU A 718 6.64 19.70 -0.63
N GLN A 719 6.78 18.43 -1.04
CA GLN A 719 6.04 17.32 -0.43
C GLN A 719 6.36 17.16 1.06
N VAL A 720 7.64 17.27 1.45
CA VAL A 720 8.03 17.28 2.87
C VAL A 720 7.43 18.47 3.63
N LEU A 721 7.35 19.66 3.03
CA LEU A 721 6.69 20.82 3.64
C LEU A 721 5.19 20.56 3.89
N SER A 722 4.45 20.07 2.89
CA SER A 722 3.04 19.71 3.05
C SER A 722 2.85 18.66 4.16
N TYR A 723 3.71 17.65 4.24
CA TYR A 723 3.64 16.63 5.29
C TYR A 723 4.00 17.17 6.68
N LEU A 724 4.96 18.11 6.80
CA LEU A 724 5.28 18.78 8.06
C LEU A 724 4.10 19.61 8.56
N VAL A 725 3.51 20.42 7.69
CA VAL A 725 2.35 21.26 8.01
C VAL A 725 1.15 20.41 8.45
N ARG A 726 0.86 19.32 7.71
CA ARG A 726 -0.22 18.38 8.03
C ARG A 726 0.00 17.61 9.33
N GLY A 727 1.22 17.11 9.57
CA GLY A 727 1.54 16.20 10.67
C GLY A 727 1.95 16.88 11.98
N TYR A 728 2.52 18.09 11.91
CA TYR A 728 3.11 18.80 13.04
C TYR A 728 2.74 20.31 13.02
N PHE A 729 1.48 20.63 12.70
CA PHE A 729 1.00 22.00 12.55
C PHE A 729 1.39 22.96 13.69
N SER A 730 1.36 22.46 14.94
CA SER A 730 1.76 23.22 16.14
C SER A 730 3.24 23.65 16.17
N LEU A 731 4.11 23.00 15.39
CA LEU A 731 5.51 23.39 15.19
C LEU A 731 5.72 24.26 13.94
N THR A 732 4.84 24.17 12.94
CA THR A 732 4.98 24.91 11.67
C THR A 732 4.18 26.20 11.64
N GLN A 733 3.24 26.42 12.56
CA GLN A 733 2.41 27.62 12.60
C GLN A 733 3.20 28.92 12.81
N SER A 734 4.34 28.88 13.50
CA SER A 734 5.24 30.04 13.61
C SER A 734 5.91 30.41 12.27
N SER A 735 5.95 29.48 11.30
CA SER A 735 6.50 29.68 9.95
C SER A 735 5.46 30.16 8.92
N MET A 736 4.31 30.70 9.37
CA MET A 736 3.21 31.15 8.50
C MET A 736 3.67 32.05 7.34
N GLY A 737 4.56 33.01 7.61
CA GLY A 737 5.12 33.91 6.59
C GLY A 737 5.99 33.20 5.55
N ASP A 738 6.86 32.28 5.97
CA ASP A 738 7.70 31.47 5.08
C ASP A 738 6.83 30.57 4.18
N ILE A 739 5.83 29.91 4.77
CA ILE A 739 4.89 29.03 4.07
C ILE A 739 4.11 29.82 3.01
N GLY A 740 3.62 31.02 3.34
CA GLY A 740 2.94 31.91 2.40
C GLY A 740 3.87 32.36 1.26
N GLN A 741 5.07 32.85 1.60
CA GLN A 741 6.02 33.36 0.60
C GLN A 741 6.53 32.25 -0.35
N VAL A 742 6.82 31.04 0.16
CA VAL A 742 7.23 29.89 -0.65
C VAL A 742 6.12 29.46 -1.59
N SER A 743 4.89 29.37 -1.09
CA SER A 743 3.72 29.00 -1.90
C SER A 743 3.47 30.03 -3.01
N ALA A 744 3.57 31.33 -2.70
CA ALA A 744 3.45 32.41 -3.67
C ALA A 744 4.55 32.37 -4.74
N ARG A 745 5.82 32.08 -4.37
CA ARG A 745 6.90 31.88 -5.34
C ARG A 745 6.58 30.69 -6.28
N CYS A 746 6.24 29.53 -5.73
CA CYS A 746 5.93 28.33 -6.51
C CYS A 746 4.74 28.51 -7.48
N LEU A 747 3.67 29.19 -7.04
CA LEU A 747 2.52 29.54 -7.88
C LEU A 747 2.87 30.58 -8.97
N GLY A 748 3.97 31.31 -8.83
CA GLY A 748 4.47 32.27 -9.80
C GLY A 748 5.28 31.68 -10.96
N GLU A 749 5.72 30.41 -10.87
CA GLU A 749 6.61 29.77 -11.85
C GLU A 749 5.89 29.30 -13.12
N THR A 750 6.64 28.78 -14.10
CA THR A 750 6.12 28.21 -15.35
C THR A 750 5.87 26.70 -15.29
N ASP A 751 6.40 26.00 -14.28
CA ASP A 751 6.22 24.55 -14.10
C ASP A 751 4.94 24.26 -13.30
N SER A 752 3.90 23.77 -13.96
CA SER A 752 2.62 23.46 -13.31
C SER A 752 2.74 22.44 -12.18
N SER A 753 3.76 21.57 -12.20
CA SER A 753 4.00 20.62 -11.11
C SER A 753 4.50 21.31 -9.83
N ILE A 754 5.28 22.39 -9.98
CA ILE A 754 5.71 23.24 -8.86
C ILE A 754 4.53 24.10 -8.37
N GLN A 755 3.76 24.70 -9.29
CA GLN A 755 2.54 25.45 -8.96
C GLN A 755 1.55 24.59 -8.15
N LEU A 756 1.33 23.33 -8.58
CA LEU A 756 0.42 22.37 -7.95
C LEU A 756 0.84 22.02 -6.51
N HIS A 757 2.13 21.90 -6.23
CA HIS A 757 2.60 21.65 -4.87
C HIS A 757 2.62 22.93 -4.01
N GLY A 758 2.74 24.12 -4.63
CA GLY A 758 2.49 25.40 -3.98
C GLY A 758 1.04 25.55 -3.51
N ALA A 759 0.06 25.18 -4.35
CA ALA A 759 -1.35 25.15 -3.97
C ALA A 759 -1.61 24.19 -2.79
N LYS A 760 -1.12 22.95 -2.87
CA LYS A 760 -1.27 21.94 -1.80
C LYS A 760 -0.65 22.34 -0.46
N LEU A 761 0.43 23.13 -0.48
CA LEU A 761 1.03 23.65 0.75
C LEU A 761 0.10 24.66 1.46
N LEU A 762 -0.62 25.49 0.70
CA LEU A 762 -1.68 26.37 1.23
C LEU A 762 -2.92 25.58 1.68
N GLU A 763 -3.33 24.55 0.93
CA GLU A 763 -4.45 23.67 1.27
C GLU A 763 -4.26 22.98 2.63
N GLU A 764 -3.12 22.34 2.84
CA GLU A 764 -2.77 21.66 4.11
C GLU A 764 -2.61 22.69 5.26
N PHE A 765 -2.08 23.89 4.98
CA PHE A 765 -1.96 24.94 6.00
C PHE A 765 -3.32 25.48 6.45
N GLY A 766 -4.21 25.83 5.52
CA GLY A 766 -5.58 26.26 5.83
C GLY A 766 -6.37 25.17 6.56
N THR A 767 -6.19 23.91 6.15
CA THR A 767 -6.78 22.75 6.84
C THR A 767 -6.28 22.63 8.29
N GLY A 768 -4.99 22.85 8.54
CA GLY A 768 -4.40 22.93 9.88
C GLY A 768 -5.03 24.03 10.75
N VAL A 769 -5.24 25.23 10.20
CA VAL A 769 -5.97 26.32 10.88
C VAL A 769 -7.41 25.92 11.20
N ILE A 770 -8.14 25.35 10.24
CA ILE A 770 -9.52 24.89 10.44
C ILE A 770 -9.62 23.84 11.56
N LEU A 771 -8.64 22.93 11.66
CA LEU A 771 -8.60 21.90 12.71
C LEU A 771 -8.49 22.52 14.12
N GLN A 772 -7.69 23.58 14.29
CA GLN A 772 -7.58 24.28 15.58
C GLN A 772 -8.90 24.86 16.08
N TYR A 773 -9.74 25.33 15.15
CA TYR A 773 -11.00 26.04 15.41
C TYR A 773 -12.25 25.13 15.40
N ARG A 774 -12.10 23.80 15.32
CA ARG A 774 -13.24 22.87 15.51
C ARG A 774 -13.72 22.88 16.97
N ALA A 775 -15.02 22.75 17.19
CA ALA A 775 -15.63 22.74 18.53
C ALA A 775 -15.17 21.57 19.42
N GLU A 776 -14.58 20.52 18.83
CA GLU A 776 -14.05 19.33 19.50
C GLU A 776 -12.52 19.42 19.71
N SER A 777 -11.91 20.57 19.39
CA SER A 777 -10.47 20.81 19.50
C SER A 777 -10.02 20.96 20.95
N ASN A 778 -9.24 19.99 21.43
CA ASN A 778 -8.57 20.04 22.74
C ASN A 778 -7.42 21.07 22.82
N ILE A 779 -7.20 21.90 21.80
CA ILE A 779 -6.13 22.90 21.74
C ILE A 779 -6.56 24.17 22.50
N PRO A 780 -5.82 24.61 23.53
CA PRO A 780 -6.10 25.85 24.26
C PRO A 780 -6.15 27.07 23.34
N GLU A 781 -7.01 28.04 23.64
CA GLU A 781 -7.24 29.19 22.75
C GLU A 781 -5.99 30.06 22.57
N SER A 782 -5.18 30.17 23.62
CA SER A 782 -3.85 30.83 23.63
C SER A 782 -2.82 30.20 22.69
N SER A 783 -3.07 28.97 22.19
CA SER A 783 -2.15 28.22 21.34
C SER A 783 -2.60 28.13 19.88
N ARG A 784 -3.73 28.76 19.53
CA ARG A 784 -4.30 28.82 18.17
C ARG A 784 -3.78 30.05 17.42
N ILE A 785 -3.66 29.99 16.10
CA ILE A 785 -3.30 31.17 15.30
C ILE A 785 -4.45 32.20 15.37
N PRO A 786 -4.23 33.45 15.85
CA PRO A 786 -5.29 34.45 15.93
C PRO A 786 -5.93 34.76 14.58
N VAL A 787 -7.27 34.90 14.56
CA VAL A 787 -8.05 35.10 13.31
C VAL A 787 -7.53 36.27 12.47
N TYR A 788 -7.09 37.38 13.08
CA TYR A 788 -6.57 38.53 12.33
C TYR A 788 -5.30 38.20 11.51
N GLN A 789 -4.43 37.30 11.99
CA GLN A 789 -3.25 36.83 11.24
C GLN A 789 -3.67 35.93 10.08
N VAL A 790 -4.70 35.10 10.29
CA VAL A 790 -5.31 34.25 9.24
C VAL A 790 -5.97 35.11 8.16
N VAL A 791 -6.62 36.21 8.52
CA VAL A 791 -7.20 37.20 7.59
C VAL A 791 -6.10 37.89 6.76
N GLN A 792 -5.00 38.33 7.39
CA GLN A 792 -3.87 38.93 6.69
C GLN A 792 -3.24 37.93 5.70
N PHE A 793 -2.90 36.72 6.16
CA PHE A 793 -2.32 35.66 5.34
C PHE A 793 -3.18 35.35 4.10
N TRP A 794 -4.50 35.16 4.27
CA TRP A 794 -5.37 34.91 3.13
C TRP A 794 -5.57 36.14 2.24
N SER A 795 -5.53 37.36 2.78
CA SER A 795 -5.57 38.58 1.96
C SER A 795 -4.34 38.67 1.05
N GLU A 796 -3.14 38.38 1.57
CA GLU A 796 -1.90 38.33 0.79
C GLU A 796 -1.96 37.22 -0.28
N VAL A 797 -2.33 35.99 0.10
CA VAL A 797 -2.46 34.83 -0.82
C VAL A 797 -3.48 35.08 -1.93
N LEU A 798 -4.64 35.64 -1.61
CA LEU A 798 -5.72 35.93 -2.57
C LEU A 798 -5.46 37.17 -3.43
N SER A 799 -4.55 38.06 -3.02
CA SER A 799 -4.00 39.11 -3.90
C SER A 799 -2.91 38.59 -4.85
N GLY A 800 -2.35 37.41 -4.54
CA GLY A 800 -1.22 36.81 -5.22
C GLY A 800 -1.55 35.89 -6.41
N PRO A 801 -0.59 35.06 -6.85
CA PRO A 801 -0.70 34.27 -8.09
C PRO A 801 -1.72 33.11 -8.04
N LEU A 802 -2.36 32.82 -6.91
CA LEU A 802 -3.41 31.79 -6.81
C LEU A 802 -4.57 32.03 -7.80
N ASN A 803 -4.89 33.29 -8.09
CA ASN A 803 -5.92 33.63 -9.10
C ASN A 803 -5.54 33.19 -10.52
N ARG A 804 -4.24 33.15 -10.86
CA ARG A 804 -3.75 32.62 -12.14
C ARG A 804 -3.90 31.10 -12.19
N ALA A 805 -3.65 30.41 -11.07
CA ALA A 805 -3.81 28.96 -10.96
C ALA A 805 -5.28 28.52 -11.12
N LEU A 806 -6.23 29.29 -10.55
CA LEU A 806 -7.68 29.10 -10.74
C LEU A 806 -8.11 29.28 -12.21
N GLN A 807 -7.47 30.18 -12.94
CA GLN A 807 -7.78 30.51 -14.35
C GLN A 807 -6.95 29.71 -15.38
N ASN A 808 -6.11 28.75 -14.96
CA ASN A 808 -5.24 28.01 -15.87
C ASN A 808 -5.96 26.83 -16.55
N GLU A 809 -6.75 27.12 -17.59
CA GLU A 809 -7.49 26.12 -18.39
C GLU A 809 -6.62 24.99 -18.97
N GLN A 810 -5.30 25.20 -19.09
CA GLN A 810 -4.35 24.21 -19.60
C GLN A 810 -3.93 23.17 -18.54
N ASP A 811 -4.13 23.43 -17.25
CA ASP A 811 -3.92 22.44 -16.17
C ASP A 811 -5.15 22.30 -15.25
N PRO A 812 -6.09 21.41 -15.61
CA PRO A 812 -7.25 21.08 -14.78
C PRO A 812 -6.93 20.45 -13.41
N VAL A 813 -5.71 19.93 -13.20
CA VAL A 813 -5.28 19.37 -11.90
C VAL A 813 -4.86 20.50 -10.97
N LEU A 814 -4.15 21.50 -11.50
CA LEU A 814 -3.85 22.75 -10.79
C LEU A 814 -5.13 23.51 -10.43
N GLN A 815 -6.04 23.72 -11.39
CA GLN A 815 -7.31 24.41 -11.14
C GLN A 815 -8.13 23.71 -10.02
N ALA A 816 -8.20 22.38 -10.04
CA ALA A 816 -8.88 21.61 -8.99
C ALA A 816 -8.20 21.80 -7.62
N SER A 817 -6.87 21.72 -7.54
CA SER A 817 -6.13 21.94 -6.29
C SER A 817 -6.25 23.38 -5.77
N ALA A 818 -6.41 24.37 -6.66
CA ALA A 818 -6.65 25.75 -6.28
C ALA A 818 -8.10 25.95 -5.76
N CYS A 819 -9.09 25.23 -6.29
CA CYS A 819 -10.45 25.18 -5.70
C CYS A 819 -10.43 24.55 -4.30
N ASP A 820 -9.70 23.45 -4.12
CA ASP A 820 -9.52 22.83 -2.80
C ASP A 820 -8.74 23.74 -1.83
N THR A 821 -7.81 24.56 -2.33
CA THR A 821 -7.14 25.63 -1.56
C THR A 821 -8.13 26.70 -1.09
N LEU A 822 -9.06 27.16 -1.94
CA LEU A 822 -10.13 28.08 -1.52
C LEU A 822 -11.04 27.44 -0.44
N ALA A 823 -11.30 26.14 -0.55
CA ALA A 823 -12.06 25.38 0.45
C ALA A 823 -11.34 25.21 1.81
N SER A 824 -10.06 25.61 1.94
CA SER A 824 -9.29 25.56 3.19
C SER A 824 -9.25 26.89 3.97
N ILE A 825 -9.96 27.93 3.51
CA ILE A 825 -10.08 29.20 4.24
C ILE A 825 -10.96 29.02 5.50
N LEU A 826 -10.46 29.50 6.64
CA LEU A 826 -11.19 29.49 7.92
C LEU A 826 -12.47 30.36 7.81
N PRO A 827 -13.69 29.88 8.16
CA PRO A 827 -14.93 30.63 7.98
C PRO A 827 -14.94 31.99 8.70
N GLN A 828 -14.37 32.05 9.90
CA GLN A 828 -14.26 33.27 10.70
C GLN A 828 -13.29 34.30 10.09
N ALA A 829 -12.30 33.84 9.32
CA ALA A 829 -11.40 34.71 8.57
C ALA A 829 -12.03 35.14 7.24
N PHE A 830 -12.73 34.24 6.54
CA PHE A 830 -13.46 34.57 5.31
C PHE A 830 -14.44 35.74 5.53
N ALA A 831 -15.22 35.68 6.61
CA ALA A 831 -16.16 36.74 7.01
C ALA A 831 -15.50 38.11 7.32
N GLN A 832 -14.16 38.16 7.44
CA GLN A 832 -13.38 39.37 7.72
C GLN A 832 -12.49 39.77 6.52
N LEU A 833 -12.51 39.02 5.41
CA LEU A 833 -11.88 39.45 4.16
C LEU A 833 -12.69 40.61 3.54
N PRO A 834 -12.07 41.51 2.75
CA PRO A 834 -12.80 42.55 2.03
C PRO A 834 -13.89 41.97 1.12
N ASP A 835 -15.05 42.61 1.05
CA ASP A 835 -16.24 42.12 0.33
C ASP A 835 -15.95 41.73 -1.14
N LYS A 836 -15.10 42.52 -1.81
CA LYS A 836 -14.63 42.24 -3.18
C LYS A 836 -13.86 40.93 -3.29
N THR A 837 -13.09 40.57 -2.27
CA THR A 837 -12.34 39.32 -2.18
C THR A 837 -13.26 38.15 -1.87
N GLN A 838 -14.23 38.33 -0.96
CA GLN A 838 -15.26 37.31 -0.69
C GLN A 838 -16.07 36.99 -1.97
N LEU A 839 -16.54 38.03 -2.66
CA LEU A 839 -17.29 37.92 -3.92
C LEU A 839 -16.44 37.30 -5.05
N MET A 840 -15.14 37.64 -5.13
CA MET A 840 -14.21 37.01 -6.08
C MET A 840 -14.12 35.50 -5.86
N CYS A 841 -13.95 35.05 -4.61
CA CYS A 841 -13.89 33.62 -4.31
C CYS A 841 -15.20 32.89 -4.69
N ILE A 842 -16.35 33.48 -4.36
CA ILE A 842 -17.67 32.91 -4.68
C ILE A 842 -17.89 32.83 -6.20
N THR A 843 -17.71 33.95 -6.91
CA THR A 843 -17.94 34.01 -8.37
C THR A 843 -16.97 33.14 -9.17
N MET A 844 -15.71 33.02 -8.74
CA MET A 844 -14.74 32.10 -9.33
C MET A 844 -15.16 30.65 -9.17
N LEU A 845 -15.55 30.23 -7.95
CA LEU A 845 -16.02 28.86 -7.70
C LEU A 845 -17.30 28.53 -8.48
N LEU A 846 -18.27 29.45 -8.54
CA LEU A 846 -19.48 29.31 -9.35
C LEU A 846 -19.14 29.12 -10.84
N GLY A 847 -18.29 29.99 -11.40
CA GLY A 847 -17.85 29.91 -12.79
C GLY A 847 -17.13 28.59 -13.14
N LEU A 848 -16.25 28.12 -12.25
CA LEU A 848 -15.50 26.88 -12.45
C LEU A 848 -16.37 25.60 -12.39
N THR A 849 -17.64 25.68 -11.96
CA THR A 849 -18.57 24.54 -12.07
C THR A 849 -19.10 24.31 -13.50
N TYR A 850 -19.02 25.30 -14.39
CA TYR A 850 -19.42 25.17 -15.80
C TYR A 850 -18.32 24.54 -16.68
N VAL A 851 -17.10 24.43 -16.19
CA VAL A 851 -15.96 23.81 -16.90
C VAL A 851 -16.26 22.33 -17.19
N GLU A 852 -16.01 21.87 -18.42
CA GLU A 852 -16.28 20.49 -18.83
C GLU A 852 -15.43 19.46 -18.07
N ASN A 853 -14.24 19.84 -17.61
CA ASN A 853 -13.34 18.93 -16.93
C ASN A 853 -13.89 18.50 -15.55
N TYR A 854 -14.12 17.20 -15.41
CA TYR A 854 -14.72 16.60 -14.22
C TYR A 854 -13.90 16.78 -12.93
N LEU A 855 -12.60 17.07 -12.99
CA LEU A 855 -11.77 17.34 -11.81
C LEU A 855 -12.08 18.74 -11.25
N VAL A 856 -12.02 19.74 -12.12
CA VAL A 856 -12.28 21.16 -11.78
C VAL A 856 -13.71 21.32 -11.27
N LYS A 857 -14.69 20.81 -12.02
CA LYS A 857 -16.11 20.83 -11.63
C LYS A 857 -16.33 20.15 -10.27
N MET A 858 -15.70 18.99 -10.03
CA MET A 858 -15.83 18.27 -8.76
C MET A 858 -15.25 19.04 -7.57
N ALA A 859 -14.10 19.70 -7.74
CA ALA A 859 -13.45 20.49 -6.69
C ALA A 859 -14.22 21.80 -6.43
N ALA A 860 -14.64 22.51 -7.48
CA ALA A 860 -15.43 23.73 -7.37
C ALA A 860 -16.79 23.48 -6.67
N VAL A 861 -17.52 22.43 -7.08
CA VAL A 861 -18.76 22.00 -6.40
C VAL A 861 -18.51 21.63 -4.94
N ARG A 862 -17.40 20.94 -4.62
CA ARG A 862 -17.03 20.64 -3.22
C ARG A 862 -16.77 21.91 -2.41
N ALA A 863 -16.07 22.89 -2.97
CA ALA A 863 -15.74 24.14 -2.31
C ALA A 863 -16.99 24.96 -2.00
N LEU A 864 -17.94 25.06 -2.94
CA LEU A 864 -19.26 25.64 -2.67
C LEU A 864 -20.02 24.88 -1.56
N GLY A 865 -19.96 23.55 -1.57
CA GLY A 865 -20.48 22.69 -0.50
C GLY A 865 -19.78 22.82 0.86
N VAL A 866 -18.64 23.53 0.93
CA VAL A 866 -17.98 23.96 2.18
C VAL A 866 -18.40 25.38 2.54
N TYR A 867 -18.47 26.29 1.56
CA TYR A 867 -18.84 27.70 1.77
C TYR A 867 -20.28 27.87 2.30
N VAL A 868 -21.21 26.98 1.92
CA VAL A 868 -22.58 26.93 2.49
C VAL A 868 -22.62 26.60 3.99
N LEU A 869 -21.51 26.11 4.58
CA LEU A 869 -21.39 25.93 6.03
C LEU A 869 -20.85 27.18 6.76
N PHE A 870 -20.46 28.24 6.03
CA PHE A 870 -19.88 29.46 6.62
C PHE A 870 -20.98 30.33 7.22
N PRO A 871 -20.87 30.82 8.47
CA PRO A 871 -21.90 31.63 9.11
C PRO A 871 -22.32 32.88 8.33
N CYS A 872 -21.38 33.54 7.64
CA CYS A 872 -21.64 34.75 6.85
C CYS A 872 -22.28 34.51 5.48
N LEU A 873 -22.34 33.26 5.00
CA LEU A 873 -22.90 32.90 3.68
C LEU A 873 -24.14 32.01 3.78
N ARG A 874 -24.25 31.20 4.83
CA ARG A 874 -25.36 30.29 5.05
C ARG A 874 -26.72 30.97 5.22
N GLU A 875 -26.71 32.23 5.67
CA GLU A 875 -27.89 33.06 5.91
C GLU A 875 -28.25 33.92 4.68
N ASP A 876 -27.39 33.97 3.65
CA ASP A 876 -27.70 34.57 2.36
C ASP A 876 -28.50 33.56 1.50
N VAL A 877 -29.81 33.78 1.43
CA VAL A 877 -30.75 32.95 0.65
C VAL A 877 -30.42 32.96 -0.85
N MET A 878 -29.86 34.04 -1.40
CA MET A 878 -29.46 34.11 -2.81
C MET A 878 -28.24 33.21 -3.07
N PHE A 879 -27.20 33.32 -2.25
CA PHE A 879 -26.02 32.44 -2.35
C PHE A 879 -26.39 30.96 -2.14
N VAL A 880 -27.26 30.65 -1.19
CA VAL A 880 -27.77 29.28 -0.96
C VAL A 880 -28.59 28.79 -2.16
N ALA A 881 -29.44 29.63 -2.75
CA ALA A 881 -30.25 29.26 -3.92
C ALA A 881 -29.40 29.05 -5.19
N ASP A 882 -28.44 29.93 -5.48
CA ASP A 882 -27.53 29.77 -6.61
C ASP A 882 -26.67 28.52 -6.45
N THR A 883 -26.09 28.32 -5.26
CA THR A 883 -25.30 27.13 -4.95
C THR A 883 -26.14 25.85 -5.06
N ALA A 884 -27.40 25.86 -4.63
CA ALA A 884 -28.30 24.72 -4.81
C ALA A 884 -28.57 24.42 -6.30
N ASN A 885 -28.85 25.43 -7.13
CA ASN A 885 -29.06 25.23 -8.58
C ASN A 885 -27.81 24.65 -9.27
N ILE A 886 -26.62 25.13 -8.92
CA ILE A 886 -25.33 24.60 -9.41
C ILE A 886 -25.13 23.13 -8.97
N ILE A 887 -25.39 22.82 -7.71
CA ILE A 887 -25.28 21.45 -7.19
C ILE A 887 -26.29 20.51 -7.86
N LEU A 888 -27.50 20.97 -8.19
CA LEU A 888 -28.50 20.19 -8.92
C LEU A 888 -28.04 19.89 -10.35
N ALA A 889 -27.47 20.86 -11.07
CA ALA A 889 -26.86 20.59 -12.38
C ALA A 889 -25.70 19.57 -12.28
N ALA A 890 -24.91 19.62 -11.21
CA ALA A 890 -23.81 18.70 -10.97
C ALA A 890 -24.23 17.30 -10.49
N ILE A 891 -25.44 17.12 -9.93
CA ILE A 891 -25.93 15.80 -9.50
C ILE A 891 -26.41 14.94 -10.67
N GLU A 892 -26.62 15.53 -11.84
CA GLU A 892 -26.95 14.84 -13.10
C GLU A 892 -25.71 14.59 -13.99
N ASP A 893 -24.52 15.05 -13.59
CA ASP A 893 -23.30 14.97 -14.40
C ASP A 893 -22.92 13.52 -14.76
N ARG A 894 -22.36 13.32 -15.96
CA ARG A 894 -21.94 11.99 -16.47
C ARG A 894 -20.91 11.32 -15.54
N SER A 895 -20.03 12.10 -14.93
CA SER A 895 -19.00 11.63 -14.01
C SER A 895 -19.57 11.29 -12.63
N ARG A 896 -19.52 10.00 -12.27
CA ARG A 896 -19.88 9.52 -10.92
C ARG A 896 -19.13 10.24 -9.79
N ASN A 897 -17.92 10.73 -10.05
CA ASN A 897 -17.12 11.45 -9.05
C ASN A 897 -17.68 12.86 -8.81
N VAL A 898 -18.11 13.56 -9.87
CA VAL A 898 -18.84 14.84 -9.77
C VAL A 898 -20.15 14.62 -9.00
N ARG A 899 -20.99 13.68 -9.43
CA ARG A 899 -22.26 13.37 -8.72
C ARG A 899 -22.04 13.03 -7.23
N SER A 900 -20.94 12.36 -6.90
CA SER A 900 -20.60 12.01 -5.51
C SER A 900 -20.19 13.22 -4.66
N LYS A 901 -19.64 14.29 -5.24
CA LYS A 901 -19.38 15.56 -4.53
C LYS A 901 -20.58 16.50 -4.58
N ALA A 902 -21.37 16.49 -5.66
CA ALA A 902 -22.65 17.19 -5.72
C ALA A 902 -23.62 16.70 -4.64
N ALA A 903 -23.84 15.39 -4.53
CA ALA A 903 -24.71 14.82 -3.50
C ALA A 903 -24.23 15.13 -2.06
N TRP A 904 -22.90 15.10 -1.81
CA TRP A 904 -22.33 15.51 -0.51
C TRP A 904 -22.55 17.00 -0.23
N SER A 905 -22.35 17.86 -1.22
CA SER A 905 -22.56 19.31 -1.10
C SER A 905 -24.03 19.66 -0.89
N LEU A 906 -24.95 18.94 -1.56
CA LEU A 906 -26.40 19.05 -1.34
C LEU A 906 -26.78 18.63 0.07
N ALA A 907 -26.13 17.58 0.61
CA ALA A 907 -26.37 17.11 1.96
C ALA A 907 -25.96 18.17 2.99
N ASN A 908 -24.75 18.74 2.88
CA ASN A 908 -24.29 19.86 3.69
C ASN A 908 -25.24 21.07 3.60
N LEU A 909 -25.72 21.40 2.39
CA LEU A 909 -26.68 22.48 2.18
C LEU A 909 -27.99 22.22 2.93
N THR A 910 -28.52 20.99 2.91
CA THR A 910 -29.72 20.67 3.69
C THR A 910 -29.50 20.58 5.20
N ASP A 911 -28.29 20.26 5.69
CA ASP A 911 -27.97 20.41 7.11
C ASP A 911 -28.02 21.89 7.49
N THR A 912 -27.47 22.77 6.64
CA THR A 912 -27.54 24.23 6.80
C THR A 912 -28.98 24.73 6.87
N LEU A 913 -29.88 24.24 6.01
CA LEU A 913 -31.31 24.58 6.08
C LEU A 913 -31.92 24.23 7.46
N ILE A 914 -31.62 23.04 7.98
CA ILE A 914 -32.10 22.59 9.30
C ILE A 914 -31.50 23.42 10.45
N VAL A 915 -30.21 23.78 10.37
CA VAL A 915 -29.58 24.64 11.38
C VAL A 915 -30.19 26.04 11.37
N ASN A 916 -30.42 26.64 10.21
CA ASN A 916 -31.02 27.97 10.10
C ASN A 916 -32.49 27.97 10.54
N MET A 917 -33.25 26.92 10.21
CA MET A 917 -34.62 26.73 10.73
C MET A 917 -34.67 26.72 12.27
N GLN A 918 -33.59 26.27 12.93
CA GLN A 918 -33.46 26.25 14.39
C GLN A 918 -32.88 27.54 14.99
N SER A 919 -32.02 28.28 14.27
CA SER A 919 -31.32 29.46 14.81
C SER A 919 -31.84 30.82 14.33
N VAL A 920 -32.44 30.87 13.15
CA VAL A 920 -33.02 32.10 12.52
C VAL A 920 -34.55 32.08 12.64
N GLY A 921 -35.17 30.90 12.50
CA GLY A 921 -36.60 30.69 12.65
C GLY A 921 -37.34 30.53 11.32
N VAL A 922 -38.65 30.83 11.33
CA VAL A 922 -39.56 30.55 10.21
C VAL A 922 -39.30 31.46 9.01
N ASP A 923 -38.86 32.71 9.22
CA ASP A 923 -38.68 33.69 8.15
C ASP A 923 -37.74 33.19 7.03
N PHE A 924 -36.62 32.56 7.40
CA PHE A 924 -35.69 31.92 6.45
C PHE A 924 -36.32 30.73 5.68
N GLN A 925 -37.30 30.05 6.27
CA GLN A 925 -38.08 28.99 5.64
C GLN A 925 -39.17 29.53 4.70
N GLU A 926 -39.56 30.80 4.85
CA GLU A 926 -40.51 31.52 4.01
C GLU A 926 -39.85 32.06 2.73
N GLU A 927 -38.62 32.57 2.83
CA GLU A 927 -37.85 33.17 1.72
C GLU A 927 -37.35 32.14 0.68
N LEU A 928 -37.22 30.87 1.07
CA LEU A 928 -36.75 29.80 0.18
C LEU A 928 -37.81 29.34 -0.82
N SER A 929 -37.47 29.35 -2.11
CA SER A 929 -38.38 29.02 -3.20
C SER A 929 -38.88 27.57 -3.15
N ASP A 930 -40.20 27.39 -3.05
CA ASP A 930 -40.90 26.11 -3.20
C ASP A 930 -40.46 25.33 -4.46
N MET A 931 -40.18 26.01 -5.57
CA MET A 931 -39.72 25.38 -6.81
C MET A 931 -38.31 24.79 -6.67
N LEU A 932 -37.44 25.43 -5.89
CA LEU A 932 -36.10 24.92 -5.59
C LEU A 932 -36.19 23.71 -4.65
N LEU A 933 -36.98 23.80 -3.57
CA LEU A 933 -37.20 22.70 -2.62
C LEU A 933 -37.78 21.46 -3.33
N LEU A 934 -38.73 21.65 -4.25
CA LEU A 934 -39.32 20.59 -5.06
C LEU A 934 -38.27 19.90 -5.96
N LYS A 935 -37.44 20.68 -6.67
CA LYS A 935 -36.34 20.15 -7.49
C LYS A 935 -35.31 19.39 -6.65
N MET A 936 -34.93 19.91 -5.48
CA MET A 936 -33.99 19.24 -4.57
C MET A 936 -34.53 17.88 -4.10
N LEU A 937 -35.81 17.82 -3.74
CA LEU A 937 -36.46 16.57 -3.31
C LEU A 937 -36.50 15.53 -4.45
N GLN A 938 -36.85 15.96 -5.68
CA GLN A 938 -36.87 15.10 -6.87
C GLN A 938 -35.46 14.59 -7.24
N ALA A 939 -34.47 15.48 -7.33
CA ALA A 939 -33.10 15.12 -7.68
C ALA A 939 -32.44 14.21 -6.65
N ALA A 940 -32.68 14.44 -5.35
CA ALA A 940 -32.24 13.55 -4.29
C ALA A 940 -32.93 12.17 -4.33
N THR A 941 -34.21 12.13 -4.68
CA THR A 941 -34.96 10.87 -4.87
C THR A 941 -34.36 10.06 -6.01
N GLN A 942 -34.02 10.69 -7.14
CA GLN A 942 -33.33 10.04 -8.25
C GLN A 942 -31.89 9.62 -7.88
N ALA A 943 -31.11 10.50 -7.25
CA ALA A 943 -29.74 10.22 -6.81
C ALA A 943 -29.64 9.09 -5.76
N SER A 944 -30.71 8.86 -4.98
CA SER A 944 -30.82 7.71 -4.08
C SER A 944 -30.85 6.35 -4.80
N THR A 945 -30.98 6.31 -6.13
CA THR A 945 -30.90 5.06 -6.91
C THR A 945 -29.49 4.69 -7.38
N ASP A 946 -28.53 5.63 -7.37
CA ASP A 946 -27.13 5.43 -7.80
C ASP A 946 -26.33 4.59 -6.78
N LYS A 947 -25.03 4.42 -7.02
CA LYS A 947 -24.09 3.69 -6.16
C LYS A 947 -23.88 4.38 -4.81
N ASP A 948 -23.51 3.58 -3.82
CA ASP A 948 -23.46 3.89 -2.38
C ASP A 948 -22.86 5.25 -1.99
N LYS A 949 -21.78 5.71 -2.64
CA LYS A 949 -21.18 7.04 -2.38
C LYS A 949 -22.08 8.22 -2.72
N VAL A 950 -22.96 8.08 -3.71
CA VAL A 950 -23.97 9.09 -4.07
C VAL A 950 -25.20 8.88 -3.18
N LYS A 951 -25.70 7.63 -3.14
CA LYS A 951 -26.89 7.20 -2.40
C LYS A 951 -26.86 7.57 -0.91
N SER A 952 -25.73 7.38 -0.21
CA SER A 952 -25.63 7.70 1.22
C SER A 952 -25.88 9.19 1.53
N ASN A 953 -25.36 10.07 0.68
CA ASN A 953 -25.57 11.51 0.83
C ASN A 953 -27.00 11.90 0.37
N ALA A 954 -27.47 11.31 -0.73
CA ALA A 954 -28.81 11.55 -1.26
C ALA A 954 -29.93 11.19 -0.26
N VAL A 955 -29.82 10.08 0.47
CA VAL A 955 -30.83 9.77 1.52
C VAL A 955 -30.78 10.72 2.72
N ARG A 956 -29.61 11.29 3.05
CA ARG A 956 -29.52 12.35 4.08
C ARG A 956 -30.22 13.63 3.63
N VAL A 957 -30.04 14.03 2.35
CA VAL A 957 -30.80 15.14 1.73
C VAL A 957 -32.30 14.92 1.85
N LEU A 958 -32.80 13.71 1.54
CA LEU A 958 -34.23 13.40 1.66
C LEU A 958 -34.74 13.57 3.10
N GLY A 959 -34.07 12.98 4.10
CA GLY A 959 -34.48 13.11 5.49
C GLY A 959 -34.49 14.55 6.00
N ASN A 960 -33.51 15.35 5.58
CA ASN A 960 -33.45 16.78 5.92
C ASN A 960 -34.56 17.59 5.24
N LEU A 961 -34.82 17.38 3.94
CA LEU A 961 -35.89 18.10 3.24
C LEU A 961 -37.28 17.73 3.79
N LEU A 962 -37.52 16.45 4.09
CA LEU A 962 -38.76 16.00 4.72
C LEU A 962 -38.96 16.63 6.11
N HIS A 963 -37.88 16.90 6.86
CA HIS A 963 -37.95 17.67 8.10
C HIS A 963 -38.22 19.17 7.85
N PHE A 964 -37.67 19.75 6.78
CA PHE A 964 -37.71 21.19 6.48
C PHE A 964 -38.98 21.68 5.75
N LEU A 965 -39.84 20.81 5.20
CA LEU A 965 -41.05 21.24 4.48
C LEU A 965 -42.18 21.71 5.43
N ARG A 966 -42.84 22.81 5.08
CA ARG A 966 -44.00 23.40 5.78
C ARG A 966 -45.32 22.72 5.37
N ASP A 967 -46.36 22.85 6.20
CA ASP A 967 -47.72 22.37 5.89
C ASP A 967 -48.27 22.91 4.56
N SER A 968 -48.02 24.19 4.28
CA SER A 968 -48.34 24.87 3.02
C SER A 968 -47.64 24.30 1.79
N GLN A 969 -46.56 23.52 1.98
CA GLN A 969 -45.85 22.79 0.94
C GLN A 969 -46.34 21.33 0.88
N MET A 970 -46.53 20.67 2.03
CA MET A 970 -47.09 19.30 2.15
C MET A 970 -48.46 19.16 1.47
N THR A 971 -49.33 20.16 1.66
CA THR A 971 -50.70 20.17 1.14
C THR A 971 -50.80 20.46 -0.37
N ARG A 972 -49.74 21.01 -0.99
CA ARG A 972 -49.74 21.35 -2.43
C ARG A 972 -49.65 20.10 -3.31
N SER A 973 -50.57 19.98 -4.27
CA SER A 973 -50.65 18.85 -5.22
C SER A 973 -49.35 18.57 -5.98
N ALA A 974 -48.52 19.58 -6.25
CA ALA A 974 -47.21 19.42 -6.89
C ALA A 974 -46.18 18.67 -6.02
N PHE A 975 -46.28 18.76 -4.70
CA PHE A 975 -45.37 18.14 -3.75
C PHE A 975 -45.79 16.71 -3.34
N GLN A 976 -47.09 16.40 -3.35
CA GLN A 976 -47.64 15.14 -2.84
C GLN A 976 -46.93 13.88 -3.38
N ARG A 977 -46.74 13.76 -4.71
CA ARG A 977 -46.05 12.60 -5.30
C ARG A 977 -44.55 12.57 -4.97
N PRO A 978 -43.76 13.65 -5.17
CA PRO A 978 -42.35 13.70 -4.74
C PRO A 978 -42.11 13.40 -3.25
N LEU A 979 -43.01 13.84 -2.36
CA LEU A 979 -43.00 13.46 -0.94
C LEU A 979 -43.13 11.94 -0.75
N GLU A 980 -44.13 11.35 -1.40
CA GLU A 980 -44.40 9.92 -1.30
C GLU A 980 -43.23 9.08 -1.84
N ASP A 981 -42.66 9.48 -2.97
CA ASP A 981 -41.54 8.78 -3.61
C ASP A 981 -40.22 8.98 -2.86
N ALA A 982 -40.00 10.14 -2.23
CA ALA A 982 -38.88 10.38 -1.32
C ALA A 982 -38.93 9.45 -0.10
N VAL A 983 -40.08 9.33 0.57
CA VAL A 983 -40.20 8.42 1.73
C VAL A 983 -40.08 6.96 1.28
N ARG A 984 -40.71 6.56 0.17
CA ARG A 984 -40.50 5.21 -0.41
C ARG A 984 -39.04 4.92 -0.72
N ALA A 985 -38.27 5.89 -1.21
CA ALA A 985 -36.85 5.71 -1.48
C ALA A 985 -36.04 5.48 -0.19
N LEU A 986 -36.38 6.15 0.91
CA LEU A 986 -35.80 5.87 2.23
C LEU A 986 -36.14 4.44 2.71
N ILE A 987 -37.42 4.04 2.68
CA ILE A 987 -37.88 2.70 3.08
C ILE A 987 -37.15 1.61 2.29
N ARG A 988 -37.13 1.73 0.95
CA ARG A 988 -36.39 0.81 0.06
C ARG A 988 -34.91 0.74 0.40
N THR A 989 -34.30 1.85 0.80
CA THR A 989 -32.87 1.89 1.13
C THR A 989 -32.57 1.21 2.47
N VAL A 990 -33.40 1.41 3.50
CA VAL A 990 -33.31 0.72 4.80
C VAL A 990 -33.37 -0.80 4.63
N LEU A 991 -34.25 -1.28 3.75
CA LEU A 991 -34.43 -2.72 3.45
C LEU A 991 -33.45 -3.29 2.41
N SER A 992 -32.58 -2.48 1.80
CA SER A 992 -31.69 -2.94 0.72
C SER A 992 -30.36 -3.54 1.20
N ASP A 993 -29.74 -4.38 0.36
CA ASP A 993 -28.37 -4.89 0.49
C ASP A 993 -27.27 -3.83 0.27
N ALA A 994 -27.58 -2.54 0.48
CA ALA A 994 -26.60 -1.47 0.42
C ALA A 994 -25.63 -1.54 1.61
N THR A 995 -24.46 -0.92 1.48
CA THR A 995 -23.46 -0.87 2.57
C THR A 995 -24.06 -0.32 3.87
N MET A 996 -23.56 -0.77 5.02
CA MET A 996 -24.13 -0.39 6.32
C MET A 996 -24.14 1.13 6.56
N LYS A 997 -23.20 1.90 6.00
CA LYS A 997 -23.27 3.38 6.01
C LYS A 997 -24.50 3.94 5.27
N VAL A 998 -24.87 3.37 4.11
CA VAL A 998 -26.08 3.77 3.38
C VAL A 998 -27.33 3.46 4.21
N ARG A 999 -27.41 2.26 4.81
CA ARG A 999 -28.55 1.86 5.65
C ARG A 999 -28.65 2.72 6.92
N TRP A 1000 -27.52 3.03 7.55
CA TRP A 1000 -27.42 3.96 8.69
C TRP A 1000 -27.92 5.36 8.34
N ASN A 1001 -27.45 5.93 7.22
CA ASN A 1001 -27.92 7.22 6.71
C ASN A 1001 -29.43 7.19 6.42
N ALA A 1002 -29.99 6.09 5.91
CA ALA A 1002 -31.41 5.96 5.61
C ALA A 1002 -32.30 5.81 6.88
N CYS A 1003 -31.88 5.04 7.88
CA CYS A 1003 -32.56 4.98 9.19
C CYS A 1003 -32.54 6.34 9.88
N TYR A 1004 -31.40 7.02 9.87
CA TYR A 1004 -31.27 8.40 10.38
C TYR A 1004 -32.18 9.38 9.62
N ALA A 1005 -32.26 9.26 8.30
CA ALA A 1005 -33.12 10.11 7.46
C ALA A 1005 -34.62 9.91 7.73
N LEU A 1006 -35.10 8.68 7.92
CA LEU A 1006 -36.49 8.44 8.38
C LEU A 1006 -36.73 9.07 9.76
N GLY A 1007 -35.81 8.86 10.70
CA GLY A 1007 -35.89 9.49 12.02
C GLY A 1007 -35.89 11.02 11.97
N ASN A 1008 -35.16 11.64 11.04
CA ASN A 1008 -35.18 13.09 10.86
C ASN A 1008 -36.49 13.57 10.23
N ALA A 1009 -37.01 12.86 9.21
CA ALA A 1009 -38.30 13.14 8.59
C ALA A 1009 -39.46 13.09 9.61
N PHE A 1010 -39.45 12.11 10.52
CA PHE A 1010 -40.46 11.93 11.57
C PHE A 1010 -40.49 13.08 12.61
N ARG A 1011 -39.50 14.00 12.61
CA ARG A 1011 -39.53 15.20 13.45
C ARG A 1011 -40.49 16.28 12.94
N ASN A 1012 -40.97 16.17 11.71
CA ASN A 1012 -41.90 17.13 11.15
C ASN A 1012 -43.34 16.81 11.58
N PRO A 1013 -44.02 17.67 12.38
CA PRO A 1013 -45.38 17.42 12.84
C PRO A 1013 -46.44 17.56 11.72
N THR A 1014 -46.06 18.07 10.54
CA THR A 1014 -46.93 18.18 9.34
C THR A 1014 -46.85 16.95 8.43
N LEU A 1015 -45.96 15.99 8.75
CA LEU A 1015 -45.83 14.75 7.98
C LEU A 1015 -46.95 13.77 8.37
N PRO A 1016 -47.80 13.29 7.43
CA PRO A 1016 -49.01 12.52 7.72
C PRO A 1016 -48.75 11.05 8.12
N LEU A 1017 -48.06 10.84 9.25
CA LEU A 1017 -47.73 9.50 9.78
C LEU A 1017 -48.95 8.70 10.27
N ASP A 1018 -50.02 9.40 10.62
CA ASP A 1018 -51.31 8.85 11.04
C ASP A 1018 -52.09 8.19 9.88
N SER A 1019 -52.00 8.80 8.70
CA SER A 1019 -52.97 8.64 7.60
C SER A 1019 -52.35 8.20 6.27
N ALA A 1020 -51.05 8.39 6.05
CA ALA A 1020 -50.40 8.04 4.79
C ALA A 1020 -50.17 6.52 4.64
N PRO A 1021 -50.38 5.94 3.43
CA PRO A 1021 -50.28 4.50 3.22
C PRO A 1021 -48.88 3.93 3.47
N TRP A 1022 -47.83 4.71 3.14
CA TRP A 1022 -46.43 4.30 3.34
C TRP A 1022 -45.99 4.32 4.81
N SER A 1023 -46.76 4.91 5.74
CA SER A 1023 -46.40 5.00 7.16
C SER A 1023 -46.19 3.60 7.77
N HIS A 1024 -47.10 2.68 7.47
CA HIS A 1024 -47.00 1.27 7.88
C HIS A 1024 -45.66 0.65 7.48
N ASP A 1025 -45.25 0.85 6.21
CA ASP A 1025 -44.05 0.24 5.65
C ASP A 1025 -42.77 0.88 6.20
N ALA A 1026 -42.80 2.16 6.58
CA ALA A 1026 -41.70 2.84 7.25
C ALA A 1026 -41.44 2.27 8.66
N PHE A 1027 -42.50 2.14 9.48
CA PHE A 1027 -42.37 1.50 10.79
C PHE A 1027 -41.96 0.03 10.66
N SER A 1028 -42.58 -0.72 9.73
CA SER A 1028 -42.23 -2.13 9.46
C SER A 1028 -40.75 -2.31 9.09
N ALA A 1029 -40.21 -1.45 8.23
CA ALA A 1029 -38.81 -1.48 7.83
C ALA A 1029 -37.85 -1.19 9.01
N LEU A 1030 -38.17 -0.20 9.85
CA LEU A 1030 -37.37 0.13 11.04
C LEU A 1030 -37.42 -0.98 12.10
N CYS A 1031 -38.58 -1.61 12.30
CA CYS A 1031 -38.76 -2.76 13.19
C CYS A 1031 -38.02 -4.02 12.71
N HIS A 1032 -38.01 -4.27 11.40
CA HIS A 1032 -37.18 -5.33 10.82
C HIS A 1032 -35.70 -5.04 11.06
N VAL A 1033 -35.22 -3.83 10.75
CA VAL A 1033 -33.79 -3.51 10.81
C VAL A 1033 -33.24 -3.40 12.24
N VAL A 1034 -34.05 -2.99 13.23
CA VAL A 1034 -33.61 -2.97 14.64
C VAL A 1034 -33.45 -4.38 15.24
N THR A 1035 -34.17 -5.37 14.70
CA THR A 1035 -34.12 -6.77 15.14
C THR A 1035 -33.17 -7.65 14.32
N SER A 1036 -33.05 -7.45 13.00
CA SER A 1036 -32.34 -8.36 12.10
C SER A 1036 -30.93 -7.94 11.66
N CYS A 1037 -30.56 -6.66 11.81
CA CYS A 1037 -29.30 -6.16 11.25
C CYS A 1037 -28.10 -6.42 12.18
N GLU A 1038 -27.08 -7.12 11.68
CA GLU A 1038 -25.86 -7.46 12.46
C GLU A 1038 -25.09 -6.22 12.96
N ASN A 1039 -25.13 -5.10 12.23
CA ASN A 1039 -24.39 -3.89 12.59
C ASN A 1039 -25.14 -3.04 13.63
N PHE A 1040 -24.53 -2.86 14.81
CA PHE A 1040 -25.16 -2.21 15.95
C PHE A 1040 -25.37 -0.71 15.72
N LYS A 1041 -24.53 -0.03 14.93
CA LYS A 1041 -24.76 1.38 14.55
C LYS A 1041 -26.07 1.56 13.77
N VAL A 1042 -26.38 0.65 12.83
CA VAL A 1042 -27.64 0.67 12.08
C VAL A 1042 -28.83 0.41 13.02
N ARG A 1043 -28.73 -0.60 13.91
CA ARG A 1043 -29.76 -0.87 14.94
C ARG A 1043 -30.02 0.36 15.83
N ILE A 1044 -28.97 1.05 16.30
CA ILE A 1044 -29.06 2.29 17.10
C ILE A 1044 -29.86 3.37 16.37
N LYS A 1045 -29.57 3.65 15.09
CA LYS A 1045 -30.33 4.67 14.34
C LYS A 1045 -31.77 4.23 14.03
N SER A 1046 -32.02 2.93 13.86
CA SER A 1046 -33.37 2.39 13.70
C SER A 1046 -34.21 2.55 14.97
N ALA A 1047 -33.64 2.17 16.13
CA ALA A 1047 -34.26 2.36 17.45
C ALA A 1047 -34.54 3.84 17.74
N ALA A 1048 -33.58 4.72 17.45
CA ALA A 1048 -33.74 6.17 17.63
C ALA A 1048 -34.87 6.73 16.75
N ALA A 1049 -35.00 6.28 15.50
CA ALA A 1049 -36.06 6.73 14.58
C ALA A 1049 -37.47 6.31 15.06
N LEU A 1050 -37.61 5.11 15.62
CA LEU A 1050 -38.86 4.63 16.23
C LEU A 1050 -39.30 5.47 17.45
N ALA A 1051 -38.36 6.16 18.10
CA ALA A 1051 -38.57 7.01 19.28
C ALA A 1051 -38.73 8.51 18.96
N VAL A 1052 -39.00 8.89 17.71
CA VAL A 1052 -39.18 10.30 17.31
C VAL A 1052 -40.63 10.80 17.38
N PRO A 1053 -41.66 10.09 16.87
CA PRO A 1053 -43.02 10.62 16.84
C PRO A 1053 -43.57 10.92 18.24
N ALA A 1054 -43.97 12.17 18.48
CA ALA A 1054 -44.40 12.65 19.80
C ALA A 1054 -45.91 12.47 20.09
N ARG A 1055 -46.70 12.07 19.08
CA ARG A 1055 -48.15 11.81 19.20
C ARG A 1055 -48.42 10.32 19.05
N ARG A 1056 -49.47 9.84 19.72
CA ARG A 1056 -49.87 8.43 19.68
C ARG A 1056 -50.41 8.01 18.32
N ASP A 1057 -51.22 8.84 17.67
CA ASP A 1057 -51.84 8.56 16.37
C ASP A 1057 -50.82 8.30 15.23
N CYS A 1058 -49.67 8.97 15.26
CA CYS A 1058 -48.55 8.71 14.33
C CYS A 1058 -48.07 7.24 14.33
N TYR A 1059 -48.31 6.47 15.39
CA TYR A 1059 -47.95 5.05 15.48
C TYR A 1059 -49.02 4.08 14.93
N GLY A 1060 -50.16 4.58 14.44
CA GLY A 1060 -51.24 3.76 13.85
C GLY A 1060 -52.13 3.08 14.89
N ASP A 1061 -52.64 1.89 14.57
CA ASP A 1061 -53.50 1.12 15.46
C ASP A 1061 -52.74 0.47 16.63
N ALA A 1062 -53.45 0.02 17.67
CA ALA A 1062 -52.84 -0.68 18.81
C ALA A 1062 -52.03 -1.92 18.40
N LYS A 1063 -52.37 -2.54 17.26
CA LYS A 1063 -51.60 -3.64 16.68
C LYS A 1063 -50.24 -3.18 16.15
N ARG A 1064 -50.17 -2.11 15.34
CA ARG A 1064 -48.89 -1.55 14.86
C ARG A 1064 -48.04 -1.06 16.02
N PHE A 1065 -48.64 -0.37 16.98
CA PHE A 1065 -47.98 0.07 18.21
C PHE A 1065 -47.35 -1.11 18.98
N GLY A 1066 -48.12 -2.18 19.19
CA GLY A 1066 -47.65 -3.44 19.80
C GLY A 1066 -46.50 -4.11 19.03
N CYS A 1067 -46.56 -4.14 17.69
CA CYS A 1067 -45.47 -4.66 16.87
C CYS A 1067 -44.17 -3.85 17.02
N ILE A 1068 -44.25 -2.53 17.19
CA ILE A 1068 -43.07 -1.68 17.41
C ILE A 1068 -42.49 -1.92 18.81
N TRP A 1069 -43.36 -2.00 19.83
CA TRP A 1069 -42.96 -2.35 21.19
C TRP A 1069 -42.18 -3.67 21.27
N HIS A 1070 -42.75 -4.76 20.76
CA HIS A 1070 -42.09 -6.07 20.73
C HIS A 1070 -40.80 -6.07 19.90
N SER A 1071 -40.73 -5.30 18.82
CA SER A 1071 -39.50 -5.19 18.01
C SER A 1071 -38.35 -4.52 18.77
N LEU A 1072 -38.64 -3.50 19.59
CA LEU A 1072 -37.66 -2.85 20.46
C LEU A 1072 -37.26 -3.74 21.64
N ALA A 1073 -38.22 -4.47 22.23
CA ALA A 1073 -37.96 -5.39 23.33
C ALA A 1073 -37.11 -6.60 22.91
N MET A 1074 -37.48 -7.30 21.83
CA MET A 1074 -36.67 -8.37 21.23
C MET A 1074 -35.27 -7.90 20.84
N ALA A 1075 -35.13 -6.65 20.36
CA ALA A 1075 -33.83 -6.07 20.05
C ALA A 1075 -32.99 -5.76 21.30
N LEU A 1076 -33.63 -5.51 22.45
CA LEU A 1076 -32.96 -5.23 23.73
C LEU A 1076 -32.49 -6.51 24.41
N GLU A 1077 -33.25 -7.60 24.32
CA GLU A 1077 -32.78 -8.93 24.73
C GLU A 1077 -31.60 -9.38 23.85
N ASN A 1078 -31.78 -9.34 22.53
CA ASN A 1078 -30.74 -9.68 21.54
C ASN A 1078 -29.71 -8.54 21.35
N SER A 1079 -29.32 -7.83 22.42
CA SER A 1079 -28.35 -6.72 22.39
C SER A 1079 -26.94 -7.11 22.82
N GLU A 1080 -26.79 -8.28 23.46
CA GLU A 1080 -25.50 -8.86 23.85
C GLU A 1080 -25.05 -10.00 22.89
N ASP A 1081 -25.98 -10.53 22.07
CA ASP A 1081 -25.70 -11.52 21.03
C ASP A 1081 -25.04 -10.89 19.79
N THR A 1082 -23.71 -10.99 19.68
CA THR A 1082 -22.97 -10.75 18.45
C THR A 1082 -21.76 -11.67 18.31
N ASN A 1083 -21.48 -12.10 17.08
CA ASN A 1083 -20.29 -12.86 16.73
C ASN A 1083 -19.10 -11.96 16.35
N ASP A 1084 -19.30 -10.66 16.14
CA ASP A 1084 -18.23 -9.69 15.85
C ASP A 1084 -17.83 -8.89 17.10
N PHE A 1085 -16.59 -9.13 17.56
CA PHE A 1085 -15.97 -8.42 18.67
C PHE A 1085 -15.87 -6.89 18.43
N LEU A 1086 -15.79 -6.44 17.17
CA LEU A 1086 -15.71 -5.02 16.81
C LEU A 1086 -17.03 -4.27 16.95
N GLU A 1087 -18.17 -4.97 16.98
CA GLU A 1087 -19.50 -4.40 17.25
C GLU A 1087 -19.79 -4.32 18.76
N TYR A 1088 -19.13 -5.13 19.59
CA TYR A 1088 -19.38 -5.19 21.04
C TYR A 1088 -19.20 -3.83 21.74
N ARG A 1089 -18.30 -2.96 21.25
CA ARG A 1089 -18.12 -1.59 21.75
C ARG A 1089 -19.36 -0.69 21.62
N TYR A 1090 -20.31 -1.03 20.74
CA TYR A 1090 -21.58 -0.32 20.59
C TYR A 1090 -22.73 -0.93 21.40
N SER A 1091 -22.53 -2.09 22.05
CA SER A 1091 -23.60 -2.79 22.80
C SER A 1091 -24.21 -1.91 23.90
N ALA A 1092 -23.41 -1.12 24.60
CA ALA A 1092 -23.88 -0.17 25.60
C ALA A 1092 -24.75 0.94 25.00
N SER A 1093 -24.30 1.56 23.89
CA SER A 1093 -25.08 2.57 23.17
C SER A 1093 -26.40 2.01 22.61
N LEU A 1094 -26.38 0.78 22.09
CA LEU A 1094 -27.57 0.08 21.61
C LEU A 1094 -28.58 -0.16 22.75
N ARG A 1095 -28.13 -0.72 23.88
CA ARG A 1095 -28.97 -0.91 25.08
C ARG A 1095 -29.56 0.42 25.56
N HIS A 1096 -28.75 1.48 25.61
CA HIS A 1096 -29.18 2.82 26.00
C HIS A 1096 -30.29 3.39 25.09
N THR A 1097 -30.09 3.36 23.77
CA THR A 1097 -31.10 3.88 22.81
C THR A 1097 -32.39 3.03 22.81
N LEU A 1098 -32.28 1.71 22.95
CA LEU A 1098 -33.46 0.82 23.05
C LEU A 1098 -34.25 1.05 24.36
N SER A 1099 -33.56 1.22 25.48
CA SER A 1099 -34.19 1.60 26.76
C SER A 1099 -34.91 2.95 26.66
N GLN A 1100 -34.29 3.95 26.03
CA GLN A 1100 -34.92 5.24 25.76
C GLN A 1100 -36.16 5.11 24.86
N ALA A 1101 -36.10 4.27 23.82
CA ALA A 1101 -37.21 4.06 22.89
C ALA A 1101 -38.43 3.38 23.55
N LEU A 1102 -38.22 2.38 24.41
CA LEU A 1102 -39.29 1.76 25.18
C LEU A 1102 -39.94 2.74 26.17
N LEU A 1103 -39.14 3.56 26.87
CA LEU A 1103 -39.67 4.59 27.77
C LEU A 1103 -40.46 5.68 27.01
N HIS A 1104 -40.04 6.03 25.78
CA HIS A 1104 -40.79 6.92 24.90
C HIS A 1104 -42.16 6.34 24.51
N LEU A 1105 -42.23 5.05 24.15
CA LEU A 1105 -43.53 4.42 23.87
C LEU A 1105 -44.46 4.43 25.10
N LEU A 1106 -43.95 4.22 26.31
CA LEU A 1106 -44.75 4.36 27.54
C LEU A 1106 -45.18 5.81 27.81
N SER A 1107 -44.41 6.81 27.39
CA SER A 1107 -44.78 8.23 27.58
C SER A 1107 -45.85 8.71 26.60
N VAL A 1108 -46.05 8.04 25.45
CA VAL A 1108 -47.10 8.37 24.45
C VAL A 1108 -48.28 7.38 24.41
N SER A 1109 -48.22 6.21 25.05
CA SER A 1109 -49.26 5.17 24.96
C SER A 1109 -50.65 5.62 25.46
N GLU A 1110 -51.71 5.03 24.91
CA GLU A 1110 -53.10 5.26 25.29
C GLU A 1110 -53.75 4.00 25.90
N LEU A 1111 -54.97 4.14 26.41
CA LEU A 1111 -55.71 3.07 27.09
C LEU A 1111 -55.82 1.79 26.22
N GLN A 1112 -56.02 1.95 24.91
CA GLN A 1112 -56.08 0.89 23.90
C GLN A 1112 -54.79 0.05 23.77
N ASP A 1113 -53.63 0.57 24.18
CA ASP A 1113 -52.35 -0.15 24.11
C ASP A 1113 -52.09 -1.03 25.34
N MET A 1114 -52.77 -0.70 26.45
CA MET A 1114 -52.51 -1.27 27.76
C MET A 1114 -52.60 -2.81 27.80
N PRO A 1115 -53.54 -3.49 27.12
CA PRO A 1115 -53.58 -4.96 27.08
C PRO A 1115 -52.31 -5.60 26.47
N VAL A 1116 -51.71 -4.96 25.46
CA VAL A 1116 -50.49 -5.46 24.81
C VAL A 1116 -49.28 -5.22 25.71
N LEU A 1117 -49.15 -3.98 26.20
CA LEU A 1117 -48.07 -3.57 27.10
C LEU A 1117 -48.06 -4.41 28.39
N SER A 1118 -49.21 -4.65 29.02
CA SER A 1118 -49.30 -5.48 30.22
C SER A 1118 -48.96 -6.95 29.98
N THR A 1119 -49.32 -7.48 28.80
CA THR A 1119 -49.01 -8.88 28.44
C THR A 1119 -47.51 -9.08 28.25
N SER A 1120 -46.84 -8.12 27.59
CA SER A 1120 -45.38 -8.07 27.47
C SER A 1120 -44.69 -7.95 28.84
N LEU A 1121 -45.08 -6.93 29.64
CA LEU A 1121 -44.41 -6.60 30.90
C LEU A 1121 -44.63 -7.64 32.01
N ALA A 1122 -45.68 -8.46 31.94
CA ALA A 1122 -45.89 -9.60 32.83
C ALA A 1122 -45.11 -10.87 32.41
N GLY A 1123 -44.63 -10.93 31.16
CA GLY A 1123 -43.95 -12.07 30.57
C GLY A 1123 -42.48 -12.22 30.96
N GLU A 1124 -41.73 -12.93 30.11
CA GLU A 1124 -40.27 -13.05 30.24
C GLU A 1124 -39.58 -11.80 29.68
N GLU A 1125 -40.08 -11.32 28.54
CA GLU A 1125 -39.75 -10.04 27.89
C GLU A 1125 -39.76 -8.87 28.90
N GLY A 1126 -40.81 -8.77 29.71
CA GLY A 1126 -40.91 -7.81 30.80
C GLY A 1126 -39.80 -7.90 31.86
N ARG A 1127 -39.27 -9.09 32.15
CA ARG A 1127 -38.13 -9.27 33.07
C ARG A 1127 -36.83 -8.77 32.45
N GLY A 1128 -36.60 -9.04 31.16
CA GLY A 1128 -35.49 -8.48 30.40
C GLY A 1128 -35.53 -6.95 30.40
N ILE A 1129 -36.66 -6.36 29.98
CA ILE A 1129 -36.89 -4.91 29.97
C ILE A 1129 -36.59 -4.30 31.35
N LYS A 1130 -37.13 -4.86 32.45
CA LYS A 1130 -36.92 -4.32 33.81
C LYS A 1130 -35.44 -4.22 34.19
N VAL A 1131 -34.64 -5.26 33.88
CA VAL A 1131 -33.20 -5.28 34.17
C VAL A 1131 -32.43 -4.23 33.36
N HIS A 1132 -32.76 -4.04 32.09
CA HIS A 1132 -32.09 -3.05 31.25
C HIS A 1132 -32.51 -1.60 31.59
N LEU A 1133 -33.79 -1.36 31.88
CA LEU A 1133 -34.27 -0.04 32.34
C LEU A 1133 -33.64 0.36 33.68
N LEU A 1134 -33.49 -0.56 34.64
CA LEU A 1134 -32.80 -0.30 35.90
C LEU A 1134 -31.33 0.12 35.70
N LYS A 1135 -30.62 -0.49 34.74
CA LYS A 1135 -29.26 -0.06 34.37
C LYS A 1135 -29.29 1.35 33.77
N TYR A 1136 -30.12 1.58 32.76
CA TYR A 1136 -30.26 2.87 32.06
C TYR A 1136 -30.63 4.04 32.99
N LEU A 1137 -31.47 3.82 34.00
CA LEU A 1137 -31.86 4.83 34.99
C LEU A 1137 -30.78 5.10 36.05
N LYS A 1138 -29.82 4.17 36.26
CA LYS A 1138 -28.76 4.29 37.28
C LYS A 1138 -27.37 4.63 36.71
N GLU A 1139 -27.13 4.39 35.42
CA GLU A 1139 -25.86 4.67 34.75
C GLU A 1139 -25.58 6.19 34.67
N SER A 1140 -24.74 6.67 35.60
CA SER A 1140 -24.06 7.97 35.53
C SER A 1140 -22.99 7.96 34.44
N GLU A 1141 -22.76 9.08 33.77
CA GLU A 1141 -22.13 9.10 32.45
C GLU A 1141 -20.61 8.86 32.50
N GLY A 1142 -20.18 7.69 31.99
CA GLY A 1142 -18.78 7.36 31.77
C GLY A 1142 -18.61 6.10 30.91
N GLY A 1143 -17.78 6.18 29.86
CA GLY A 1143 -17.40 5.02 29.05
C GLY A 1143 -17.89 5.00 27.58
N GLY A 1144 -18.60 6.03 27.12
CA GLY A 1144 -18.87 6.22 25.69
C GLY A 1144 -17.70 6.92 25.00
N GLU A 1145 -16.79 6.18 24.37
CA GLU A 1145 -15.77 6.78 23.50
C GLU A 1145 -16.45 7.49 22.31
N LYS A 1146 -16.11 8.76 22.08
CA LYS A 1146 -16.55 9.50 20.90
C LYS A 1146 -15.80 8.98 19.69
N ASP A 1147 -16.50 8.23 18.86
CA ASP A 1147 -15.94 7.43 17.76
C ASP A 1147 -15.42 8.33 16.61
N GLU A 1148 -14.12 8.64 16.61
CA GLU A 1148 -13.42 9.48 15.64
C GLU A 1148 -13.30 8.81 14.25
N GLU A 1149 -14.39 8.68 13.47
CA GLU A 1149 -14.27 8.24 12.06
C GLU A 1149 -15.39 8.73 11.11
N ALA A 1150 -15.70 10.04 11.14
CA ALA A 1150 -16.57 10.67 10.14
C ALA A 1150 -16.20 12.15 9.84
N GLU A 1151 -15.50 12.39 8.73
CA GLU A 1151 -15.28 13.76 8.25
C GLU A 1151 -16.60 14.41 7.76
N GLY A 1152 -17.14 15.33 8.55
CA GLY A 1152 -18.06 16.38 8.08
C GLY A 1152 -19.41 16.53 8.80
N GLU A 1153 -19.85 15.57 9.62
CA GLU A 1153 -21.23 15.55 10.15
C GLU A 1153 -21.30 16.05 11.60
N ARG A 1154 -21.78 17.29 11.79
CA ARG A 1154 -21.98 17.93 13.11
C ARG A 1154 -23.03 17.19 13.94
N ASN A 1155 -22.63 16.53 15.02
CA ASN A 1155 -23.56 15.82 15.93
C ASN A 1155 -24.25 16.78 16.93
N SER A 1156 -25.31 17.47 16.51
CA SER A 1156 -26.13 18.33 17.37
C SER A 1156 -27.40 17.65 17.93
N SER A 1157 -27.27 16.42 18.45
CA SER A 1157 -28.34 15.75 19.21
C SER A 1157 -27.77 14.71 20.19
N GLY A 1158 -26.92 15.15 21.11
CA GLY A 1158 -26.12 14.29 21.99
C GLY A 1158 -25.85 14.85 23.39
N THR A 1159 -26.66 15.80 23.87
CA THR A 1159 -26.67 16.18 25.30
C THR A 1159 -27.31 15.05 26.10
N GLY A 1160 -26.48 14.27 26.79
CA GLY A 1160 -26.91 13.20 27.67
C GLY A 1160 -27.87 13.73 28.74
N CYS A 1161 -29.05 13.13 28.83
CA CYS A 1161 -30.04 13.48 29.84
C CYS A 1161 -29.59 12.85 31.17
N PRO A 1162 -29.28 13.61 32.24
CA PRO A 1162 -28.74 13.05 33.48
C PRO A 1162 -29.76 12.11 34.17
N PRO A 1163 -29.29 11.10 34.95
CA PRO A 1163 -30.16 10.10 35.58
C PRO A 1163 -31.41 10.67 36.29
N GLN A 1164 -31.26 11.78 36.99
CA GLN A 1164 -32.35 12.50 37.68
C GLN A 1164 -33.46 12.96 36.71
N GLN A 1165 -33.12 13.45 35.52
CA GLN A 1165 -34.09 13.84 34.49
C GLN A 1165 -34.72 12.61 33.81
N ARG A 1166 -33.96 11.50 33.65
CA ARG A 1166 -34.53 10.22 33.18
C ARG A 1166 -35.61 9.71 34.14
N ILE A 1167 -35.33 9.72 35.45
CA ILE A 1167 -36.26 9.33 36.51
C ILE A 1167 -37.49 10.25 36.54
N ALA A 1168 -37.31 11.57 36.43
CA ALA A 1168 -38.41 12.53 36.36
C ALA A 1168 -39.34 12.29 35.16
N GLY A 1169 -38.81 11.91 33.99
CA GLY A 1169 -39.61 11.53 32.82
C GLY A 1169 -40.45 10.26 33.04
N VAL A 1170 -39.92 9.28 33.81
CA VAL A 1170 -40.69 8.09 34.22
C VAL A 1170 -41.78 8.46 35.23
N GLN A 1171 -41.50 9.34 36.19
CA GLN A 1171 -42.50 9.86 37.14
C GLN A 1171 -43.63 10.62 36.42
N GLN A 1172 -43.30 11.49 35.44
CA GLN A 1172 -44.29 12.20 34.63
C GLN A 1172 -45.15 11.22 33.80
N THR A 1173 -44.54 10.17 33.25
CA THR A 1173 -45.25 9.09 32.55
C THR A 1173 -46.23 8.35 33.48
N LEU A 1174 -45.80 8.03 34.71
CA LEU A 1174 -46.64 7.38 35.71
C LEU A 1174 -47.84 8.25 36.13
N VAL A 1175 -47.65 9.57 36.29
CA VAL A 1175 -48.77 10.50 36.56
C VAL A 1175 -49.76 10.51 35.42
N ARG A 1176 -49.30 10.68 34.17
CA ARG A 1176 -50.15 10.66 32.97
C ARG A 1176 -50.98 9.38 32.85
N LEU A 1177 -50.37 8.22 33.12
CA LEU A 1177 -51.06 6.92 33.05
C LEU A 1177 -52.12 6.74 34.14
N LYS A 1178 -51.92 7.34 35.33
CA LYS A 1178 -52.95 7.37 36.40
C LYS A 1178 -54.12 8.29 36.06
N GLU A 1179 -53.90 9.35 35.30
CA GLU A 1179 -54.92 10.32 34.89
C GLU A 1179 -55.80 9.84 33.73
N LEU A 1180 -55.38 8.81 32.96
CA LEU A 1180 -56.20 8.17 31.93
C LEU A 1180 -57.49 7.61 32.53
N LYS A 1181 -58.64 8.15 32.13
CA LYS A 1181 -59.96 7.66 32.54
C LYS A 1181 -60.44 6.55 31.61
N PRO A 1182 -61.02 5.45 32.13
CA PRO A 1182 -61.58 4.42 31.28
C PRO A 1182 -62.74 4.94 30.44
N GLY A 1183 -62.71 4.63 29.13
CA GLY A 1183 -63.93 4.57 28.32
C GLY A 1183 -64.81 3.41 28.79
N GLY A 1184 -66.12 3.49 28.52
CA GLY A 1184 -67.07 2.48 28.98
C GLY A 1184 -66.72 1.06 28.53
N GLU A 1185 -66.93 0.09 29.41
CA GLU A 1185 -66.83 -1.37 29.17
C GLU A 1185 -65.43 -1.94 28.85
N GLY A 1186 -64.37 -1.13 28.85
CA GLY A 1186 -62.96 -1.52 28.64
C GLY A 1186 -62.28 -2.32 29.78
N VAL A 1187 -62.90 -3.38 30.30
CA VAL A 1187 -62.41 -4.15 31.48
C VAL A 1187 -61.00 -4.72 31.28
N SER A 1188 -60.65 -5.11 30.05
CA SER A 1188 -59.31 -5.60 29.70
C SER A 1188 -58.24 -4.49 29.73
N GLU A 1189 -58.63 -3.26 29.42
CA GLU A 1189 -57.73 -2.12 29.27
C GLU A 1189 -57.36 -1.51 30.63
N GLU A 1190 -58.34 -1.31 31.51
CA GLU A 1190 -58.11 -0.81 32.87
C GLU A 1190 -57.24 -1.79 33.67
N ARG A 1191 -57.47 -3.10 33.53
CA ARG A 1191 -56.60 -4.14 34.13
C ARG A 1191 -55.20 -4.15 33.55
N GLY A 1192 -55.05 -3.86 32.25
CA GLY A 1192 -53.74 -3.68 31.63
C GLY A 1192 -53.02 -2.46 32.19
N LYS A 1193 -53.73 -1.33 32.32
CA LYS A 1193 -53.24 -0.06 32.87
C LYS A 1193 -52.74 -0.23 34.31
N GLU A 1194 -53.49 -0.92 35.18
CA GLU A 1194 -53.05 -1.27 36.54
C GLU A 1194 -51.69 -2.00 36.53
N MET A 1195 -51.53 -3.00 35.65
CA MET A 1195 -50.28 -3.77 35.55
C MET A 1195 -49.09 -2.94 35.03
N VAL A 1196 -49.32 -2.02 34.08
CA VAL A 1196 -48.29 -1.09 33.58
C VAL A 1196 -47.89 -0.06 34.66
N ILE A 1197 -48.87 0.45 35.42
CA ILE A 1197 -48.65 1.35 36.57
C ILE A 1197 -47.79 0.64 37.63
N LEU A 1198 -48.16 -0.57 38.03
CA LEU A 1198 -47.41 -1.38 39.01
C LEU A 1198 -45.97 -1.65 38.54
N PHE A 1199 -45.75 -1.94 37.26
CA PHE A 1199 -44.41 -2.12 36.70
C PHE A 1199 -43.53 -0.86 36.84
N LEU A 1200 -44.11 0.33 36.60
CA LEU A 1200 -43.40 1.60 36.73
C LEU A 1200 -43.16 2.02 38.18
N GLU A 1201 -44.10 1.74 39.09
CA GLU A 1201 -43.93 1.96 40.53
C GLU A 1201 -42.81 1.08 41.10
N ASP A 1202 -42.79 -0.21 40.75
CA ASP A 1202 -41.68 -1.12 41.05
C ASP A 1202 -40.34 -0.60 40.51
N LEU A 1203 -40.32 -0.11 39.27
CA LEU A 1203 -39.11 0.38 38.60
C LEU A 1203 -38.53 1.61 39.31
N LEU A 1204 -39.39 2.56 39.69
CA LEU A 1204 -39.00 3.75 40.44
C LEU A 1204 -38.55 3.40 41.86
N LYS A 1205 -39.30 2.57 42.58
CA LYS A 1205 -38.94 2.12 43.93
C LYS A 1205 -37.58 1.44 43.97
N MET A 1206 -37.28 0.53 43.04
CA MET A 1206 -35.96 -0.09 42.92
C MET A 1206 -34.84 0.88 42.51
N CYS A 1207 -35.17 2.11 42.07
CA CYS A 1207 -34.20 3.19 41.90
C CYS A 1207 -34.00 4.05 43.16
N GLU A 1208 -34.98 4.07 44.08
CA GLU A 1208 -34.91 4.76 45.39
C GLU A 1208 -34.28 3.89 46.49
N GLU A 1209 -34.30 2.56 46.34
CA GLU A 1209 -33.69 1.58 47.27
C GLU A 1209 -32.16 1.43 47.12
N PHE A 1210 -31.44 2.40 46.53
CA PHE A 1210 -30.00 2.37 46.22
C PHE A 1210 -29.31 3.72 46.42
#